data_AF-A0ABD0AH45-F1
#
_entry.id   AF-A0ABD0AH45-F1
#
_cell.length_a   1.000
_cell.length_b   1.000
_cell.length_c   1.000
_cell.angle_alpha   90.00
_cell.angle_beta   90.00
_cell.angle_gamma   90.00
#
_symmetry.space_group_name_H-M   'P 1'
#
loop_
_entity.id
_entity.type
_entity.pdbx_description
1 polymer ?
#
loop_
_entity_poly.entity_id
_entity_poly.type
_entity_poly.pdbx_seq_one_letter_code
_entity_poly.pdbx_strand_id
1 'polypeptide(L)'
;MKIKIAIDDPQSMSQSGESILRSLQNKTLSPADIIVRESIQNALDAAVEGKDITKVDFRLGKFKSKDLNCCFEQINDSLNERYSDQQDFLAISDRNTIGLIGDYRSNDPEELDKSNFQKLVFDIGNNQQAKGAGGSWGMGKTSYFSIGAGIVIYYTRIQLTDGRFEERLIASLIENPKSSERLLKSSRRGIAWWGDRVENDRLFPITDHKTIEDILGIFGLQTYLYDETGTTIVVPYLKNNLANPNQNVPWEKTFSDSIAMAVQRWYAPRLSNPIYHEATGKSILRCKLNGRNLALEMVPTFIFMQRLYNAAVTGNTDSQEPKIRVKDVILPRGFANNNTSAGRVAYMTPSVEDLEIDKAMSSPTTYITSDESDDNHASRILGMSRMPGMVVKYDINGKWSAGCKNDAGDVLAFFVPNSDQRMYKKLRNQGINDFEQYLRASEKADHADWEDSFGETIIKRVAALTADVLSSSINSNSKVEETRLSDRLARKMGRLLLNPLKGNLGTKVKKEKNRDKKTYLVNHKKVSFLNLVGSEPLENNRIIVKFEGYIKNSVEIALMVQTQDGRLSQQQWQSFFKYLDFPVTIIGFSIDESELTKSISDYEIYIEPSKPIEIHGTFLLQINSPDYDVSLAITQIKEEKNRGTASGE
;
A
#
# COMPACT_ATOMS: atom_id res chain seq x y z
N MET A 1 26.29 -23.38 -19.35
CA MET A 1 26.56 -22.77 -18.03
C MET A 1 26.59 -23.86 -16.96
N LYS A 2 27.45 -23.73 -15.95
CA LYS A 2 27.57 -24.70 -14.86
C LYS A 2 26.62 -24.38 -13.71
N ILE A 3 26.08 -25.39 -13.04
CA ILE A 3 25.09 -25.22 -11.96
C ILE A 3 25.71 -25.26 -10.57
N LYS A 4 25.19 -24.43 -9.66
CA LYS A 4 25.32 -24.56 -8.21
C LYS A 4 23.93 -24.62 -7.57
N ILE A 5 23.67 -25.68 -6.81
CA ILE A 5 22.40 -25.86 -6.09
C ILE A 5 22.56 -25.33 -4.67
N ALA A 6 21.56 -24.60 -4.17
CA ALA A 6 21.58 -24.13 -2.79
C ALA A 6 21.65 -25.29 -1.80
N ILE A 7 22.61 -25.24 -0.87
CA ILE A 7 22.79 -26.28 0.15
C ILE A 7 21.61 -26.22 1.12
N ASP A 8 21.13 -27.41 1.46
CA ASP A 8 20.13 -27.65 2.50
C ASP A 8 20.89 -27.75 3.83
N ASP A 9 20.99 -26.64 4.56
CA ASP A 9 21.57 -26.63 5.91
C ASP A 9 20.41 -26.58 6.92
N PRO A 10 20.11 -27.69 7.63
CA PRO A 10 19.06 -27.78 8.64
C PRO A 10 19.25 -26.81 9.81
N GLN A 11 20.47 -26.30 10.01
CA GLN A 11 20.79 -25.32 11.05
C GLN A 11 20.71 -23.88 10.55
N SER A 12 20.66 -23.66 9.22
CA SER A 12 20.44 -22.34 8.64
C SER A 12 18.94 -22.04 8.57
N MET A 13 18.51 -20.92 9.14
CA MET A 13 17.14 -20.38 8.99
C MET A 13 16.90 -19.77 7.59
N SER A 14 17.52 -20.33 6.55
CA SER A 14 17.49 -19.75 5.20
C SER A 14 16.22 -20.16 4.45
N GLN A 15 15.58 -19.20 3.76
CA GLN A 15 14.26 -19.39 3.17
C GLN A 15 14.26 -20.44 2.04
N SER A 16 13.17 -21.19 1.90
CA SER A 16 12.92 -22.09 0.77
C SER A 16 12.23 -21.35 -0.39
N GLY A 17 12.36 -21.88 -1.61
CA GLY A 17 11.67 -21.33 -2.78
C GLY A 17 10.15 -21.28 -2.62
N GLU A 18 9.55 -22.24 -1.91
CA GLU A 18 8.11 -22.20 -1.55
C GLU A 18 7.76 -20.97 -0.71
N SER A 19 8.54 -20.67 0.34
CA SER A 19 8.27 -19.51 1.20
C SER A 19 8.40 -18.20 0.44
N ILE A 20 9.40 -18.11 -0.43
CA ILE A 20 9.62 -16.93 -1.28
C ILE A 20 8.41 -16.72 -2.21
N LEU A 21 7.99 -17.78 -2.91
CA LEU A 21 6.87 -17.69 -3.85
C LEU A 21 5.52 -17.41 -3.16
N ARG A 22 5.27 -17.99 -1.97
CA ARG A 22 4.04 -17.69 -1.20
C ARG A 22 3.96 -16.23 -0.78
N SER A 23 5.09 -15.62 -0.40
CA SER A 23 5.13 -14.21 -0.02
C SER A 23 4.73 -13.26 -1.16
N LEU A 24 4.89 -13.70 -2.42
CA LEU A 24 4.49 -12.97 -3.61
C LEU A 24 3.00 -13.11 -3.95
N GLN A 25 2.32 -14.16 -3.48
CA GLN A 25 0.94 -14.47 -3.82
C GLN A 25 -0.09 -13.61 -3.06
N ASN A 26 0.30 -13.01 -1.93
CA ASN A 26 -0.60 -12.18 -1.11
C ASN A 26 -0.69 -10.71 -1.60
N LYS A 27 -0.57 -10.46 -2.91
CA LYS A 27 -0.51 -9.11 -3.47
C LYS A 27 -1.84 -8.72 -4.12
N THR A 28 -2.28 -7.51 -3.85
CA THR A 28 -3.47 -6.88 -4.46
C THR A 28 -3.21 -6.36 -5.88
N LEU A 29 -1.94 -6.21 -6.27
CA LEU A 29 -1.52 -5.65 -7.55
C LEU A 29 -1.34 -6.72 -8.63
N SER A 30 -1.55 -6.33 -9.89
CA SER A 30 -1.31 -7.21 -11.04
C SER A 30 0.18 -7.56 -11.19
N PRO A 31 0.52 -8.67 -11.88
CA PRO A 31 1.92 -9.01 -12.18
C PRO A 31 2.66 -7.89 -12.92
N ALA A 32 1.99 -7.19 -13.84
CA ALA A 32 2.56 -6.06 -14.59
C ALA A 32 2.90 -4.89 -13.66
N ASP A 33 1.97 -4.52 -12.76
CA ASP A 33 2.20 -3.46 -11.78
C ASP A 33 3.41 -3.76 -10.90
N ILE A 34 3.51 -4.99 -10.37
CA ILE A 34 4.61 -5.39 -9.49
C ILE A 34 5.95 -5.31 -10.24
N ILE A 35 6.03 -5.87 -11.46
CA ILE A 35 7.27 -5.90 -12.25
C ILE A 35 7.70 -4.50 -12.64
N VAL A 36 6.78 -3.65 -13.09
CA VAL A 36 7.10 -2.27 -13.48
C VAL A 36 7.59 -1.47 -12.28
N ARG A 37 6.91 -1.58 -11.14
CA ARG A 37 7.29 -0.87 -9.91
C ARG A 37 8.67 -1.28 -9.45
N GLU A 38 8.93 -2.57 -9.32
CA GLU A 38 10.20 -3.10 -8.86
C GLU A 38 11.36 -2.80 -9.83
N SER A 39 11.18 -3.05 -11.12
CA SER A 39 12.27 -2.93 -12.09
C SER A 39 12.69 -1.49 -12.34
N ILE A 40 11.72 -0.58 -12.47
CA ILE A 40 12.03 0.84 -12.63
C ILE A 40 12.62 1.40 -11.34
N GLN A 41 12.12 1.02 -10.16
CA GLN A 41 12.71 1.49 -8.91
C GLN A 41 14.17 1.05 -8.79
N ASN A 42 14.48 -0.22 -9.06
CA ASN A 42 15.85 -0.74 -9.05
C ASN A 42 16.77 0.03 -10.03
N ALA A 43 16.28 0.31 -11.24
CA ALA A 43 17.04 1.09 -12.22
C ALA A 43 17.29 2.53 -11.75
N LEU A 44 16.30 3.16 -11.12
CA LEU A 44 16.39 4.52 -10.60
C LEU A 44 17.30 4.63 -9.37
N ASP A 45 17.30 3.62 -8.50
CA ASP A 45 18.20 3.53 -7.35
C ASP A 45 19.66 3.28 -7.79
N ALA A 46 19.85 2.61 -8.94
CA ALA A 46 21.15 2.39 -9.56
C ALA A 46 21.59 3.52 -10.51
N ALA A 47 20.83 4.60 -10.66
CA ALA A 47 21.15 5.68 -11.58
C ALA A 47 22.54 6.29 -11.31
N VAL A 48 23.33 6.50 -12.36
CA VAL A 48 24.65 7.15 -12.24
C VAL A 48 24.47 8.59 -11.80
N GLU A 49 25.16 9.00 -10.74
CA GLU A 49 25.14 10.37 -10.26
C GLU A 49 25.66 11.34 -11.34
N GLY A 50 24.98 12.47 -11.51
CA GLY A 50 25.32 13.47 -12.53
C GLY A 50 24.84 13.14 -13.95
N LYS A 51 24.16 12.01 -14.19
CA LYS A 51 23.42 11.78 -15.44
C LYS A 51 21.98 12.26 -15.30
N ASP A 52 21.55 13.11 -16.22
CA ASP A 52 20.20 13.69 -16.20
C ASP A 52 19.10 12.68 -16.57
N ILE A 53 19.45 11.54 -17.16
CA ILE A 53 18.47 10.59 -17.72
C ILE A 53 18.84 9.17 -17.32
N THR A 54 17.87 8.45 -16.75
CA THR A 54 17.89 6.99 -16.61
C THR A 54 16.94 6.40 -17.66
N LYS A 55 17.42 5.44 -18.45
CA LYS A 55 16.60 4.80 -19.48
C LYS A 55 16.21 3.40 -19.02
N VAL A 56 14.96 3.01 -19.23
CA VAL A 56 14.46 1.66 -18.98
C VAL A 56 13.72 1.18 -20.23
N ASP A 57 14.11 0.02 -20.74
CA ASP A 57 13.55 -0.57 -21.94
C ASP A 57 12.96 -1.96 -21.61
N PHE A 58 11.65 -2.07 -21.78
CA PHE A 58 10.93 -3.35 -21.72
C PHE A 58 10.85 -3.94 -23.12
N ARG A 59 11.19 -5.22 -23.27
CA ARG A 59 11.09 -5.96 -24.52
C ARG A 59 10.42 -7.30 -24.28
N LEU A 60 9.24 -7.48 -24.86
CA LEU A 60 8.58 -8.76 -25.00
C LEU A 60 8.89 -9.32 -26.39
N GLY A 61 9.16 -10.60 -26.45
CA GLY A 61 9.41 -11.28 -27.70
C GLY A 61 9.34 -12.78 -27.55
N LYS A 62 9.70 -13.47 -28.64
CA LYS A 62 9.81 -14.92 -28.68
C LYS A 62 11.25 -15.35 -28.84
N PHE A 63 11.60 -16.47 -28.25
CA PHE A 63 12.90 -17.12 -28.41
C PHE A 63 12.71 -18.62 -28.67
N LYS A 64 13.72 -19.23 -29.28
CA LYS A 64 13.74 -20.67 -29.54
C LYS A 64 14.15 -21.42 -28.28
N SER A 65 13.26 -22.21 -27.71
CA SER A 65 13.46 -22.86 -26.41
C SER A 65 14.70 -23.75 -26.38
N LYS A 66 14.89 -24.57 -27.43
CA LYS A 66 16.02 -25.50 -27.55
C LYS A 66 17.40 -24.82 -27.47
N ASP A 67 17.50 -23.59 -27.99
CA ASP A 67 18.79 -22.88 -28.02
C ASP A 67 19.15 -22.43 -26.59
N LEU A 68 18.16 -22.00 -25.80
CA LEU A 68 18.35 -21.65 -24.39
C LEU A 68 18.49 -22.88 -23.48
N ASN A 69 17.69 -23.93 -23.70
CA ASN A 69 17.68 -25.14 -22.87
C ASN A 69 19.09 -25.78 -22.78
N CYS A 70 19.81 -25.80 -23.91
CA CYS A 70 21.18 -26.30 -24.00
C CYS A 70 22.18 -25.53 -23.12
N CYS A 71 21.87 -24.29 -22.73
CA CYS A 71 22.73 -23.50 -21.85
C CYS A 71 22.66 -23.94 -20.38
N PHE A 72 21.63 -24.68 -19.96
CA PHE A 72 21.38 -25.02 -18.56
C PHE A 72 21.72 -26.48 -18.21
N GLU A 73 22.79 -26.67 -17.43
CA GLU A 73 23.16 -27.99 -16.88
C GLU A 73 22.06 -28.52 -15.94
N GLN A 74 21.79 -29.82 -15.99
CA GLN A 74 20.79 -30.59 -15.20
C GLN A 74 19.30 -30.35 -15.47
N ILE A 75 18.89 -29.27 -16.15
CA ILE A 75 17.47 -28.99 -16.44
C ILE A 75 17.11 -28.98 -17.93
N ASN A 76 18.09 -29.12 -18.83
CA ASN A 76 17.90 -29.13 -20.28
C ASN A 76 16.78 -30.10 -20.73
N ASP A 77 16.84 -31.36 -20.30
CA ASP A 77 15.89 -32.39 -20.75
C ASP A 77 14.47 -32.08 -20.26
N SER A 78 14.31 -31.71 -18.99
CA SER A 78 13.02 -31.32 -18.42
C SER A 78 12.44 -30.06 -19.07
N LEU A 79 13.28 -29.11 -19.48
CA LEU A 79 12.85 -27.94 -20.25
C LEU A 79 12.43 -28.32 -21.68
N ASN A 80 13.14 -29.24 -22.33
CA ASN A 80 12.79 -29.72 -23.67
C ASN A 80 11.46 -30.50 -23.68
N GLU A 81 11.20 -31.28 -22.63
CA GLU A 81 9.92 -32.00 -22.46
C GLU A 81 8.75 -31.04 -22.23
N ARG A 82 8.98 -29.93 -21.50
CA ARG A 82 7.92 -29.00 -21.11
C ARG A 82 7.64 -27.90 -22.13
N TYR A 83 8.68 -27.39 -22.78
CA TYR A 83 8.60 -26.19 -23.60
C TYR A 83 9.09 -26.46 -25.03
N SER A 84 8.14 -26.55 -25.96
CA SER A 84 8.43 -26.78 -27.38
C SER A 84 8.61 -25.47 -28.17
N ASP A 85 9.41 -25.53 -29.23
CA ASP A 85 9.56 -24.52 -30.28
C ASP A 85 9.87 -23.10 -29.81
N GLN A 86 8.87 -22.21 -29.83
CA GLN A 86 8.97 -20.80 -29.55
C GLN A 86 8.26 -20.48 -28.23
N GLN A 87 8.95 -19.76 -27.36
CA GLN A 87 8.45 -19.39 -26.04
C GLN A 87 8.57 -17.90 -25.84
N ASP A 88 7.69 -17.32 -25.03
CA ASP A 88 7.68 -15.90 -24.75
C ASP A 88 8.70 -15.54 -23.66
N PHE A 89 9.33 -14.38 -23.79
CA PHE A 89 10.24 -13.81 -22.79
C PHE A 89 9.94 -12.34 -22.52
N LEU A 90 10.34 -11.86 -21.34
CA LEU A 90 10.42 -10.44 -21.01
C LEU A 90 11.89 -10.09 -20.73
N ALA A 91 12.41 -9.06 -21.38
CA ALA A 91 13.68 -8.44 -21.03
C ALA A 91 13.45 -7.02 -20.54
N ILE A 92 14.09 -6.66 -19.43
CA ILE A 92 14.05 -5.32 -18.84
C ILE A 92 15.48 -4.84 -18.77
N SER A 93 15.81 -3.80 -19.54
CA SER A 93 17.18 -3.26 -19.60
C SER A 93 17.21 -1.84 -19.09
N ASP A 94 18.12 -1.54 -18.18
CA ASP A 94 18.41 -0.18 -17.75
C ASP A 94 19.72 0.34 -18.36
N ARG A 95 19.81 1.66 -18.56
CA ARG A 95 21.02 2.35 -19.04
C ARG A 95 21.23 3.64 -18.26
N ASN A 96 22.49 4.08 -18.24
CA ASN A 96 22.97 5.17 -17.38
C ASN A 96 22.79 4.81 -15.89
N THR A 97 23.00 3.54 -15.56
CA THR A 97 23.03 3.03 -14.18
C THR A 97 24.42 2.47 -13.88
N ILE A 98 24.77 2.34 -12.61
CA ILE A 98 26.06 1.76 -12.19
C ILE A 98 26.13 0.24 -12.45
N GLY A 99 25.01 -0.39 -12.78
CA GLY A 99 24.88 -1.85 -12.91
C GLY A 99 25.05 -2.60 -11.59
N LEU A 100 25.31 -3.91 -11.68
CA LEU A 100 25.50 -4.77 -10.50
C LEU A 100 26.96 -4.76 -10.03
N ILE A 101 27.36 -3.63 -9.43
CA ILE A 101 28.67 -3.45 -8.81
C ILE A 101 28.87 -4.36 -7.58
N GLY A 102 30.13 -4.48 -7.17
CA GLY A 102 30.57 -5.26 -6.01
C GLY A 102 31.55 -6.36 -6.40
N ASP A 103 32.42 -6.76 -5.47
CA ASP A 103 33.37 -7.84 -5.70
C ASP A 103 32.71 -9.19 -5.41
N TYR A 104 32.43 -9.96 -6.47
CA TYR A 104 31.86 -11.30 -6.36
C TYR A 104 32.90 -12.36 -5.95
N ARG A 105 34.19 -12.00 -5.88
CA ARG A 105 35.28 -12.87 -5.40
C ARG A 105 35.55 -12.71 -3.91
N SER A 106 35.08 -11.60 -3.31
CA SER A 106 35.29 -11.30 -1.90
C SER A 106 34.60 -12.33 -0.99
N ASN A 107 35.19 -12.53 0.18
CA ASN A 107 34.66 -13.33 1.27
C ASN A 107 34.30 -12.49 2.49
N ASP A 108 34.54 -11.18 2.43
CA ASP A 108 34.26 -10.29 3.53
C ASP A 108 32.75 -10.02 3.58
N PRO A 109 32.07 -10.39 4.69
CA PRO A 109 30.64 -10.10 4.85
C PRO A 109 30.29 -8.62 4.69
N GLU A 110 31.17 -7.69 5.09
CA GLU A 110 30.90 -6.25 4.97
C GLU A 110 30.96 -5.75 3.52
N GLU A 111 31.83 -6.33 2.70
CA GLU A 111 31.90 -6.02 1.26
C GLU A 111 30.73 -6.65 0.50
N LEU A 112 30.37 -7.89 0.87
CA LEU A 112 29.22 -8.59 0.32
C LEU A 112 27.90 -7.87 0.64
N ASP A 113 27.74 -7.33 1.86
CA ASP A 113 26.58 -6.52 2.23
C ASP A 113 26.56 -5.13 1.55
N LYS A 114 27.63 -4.71 0.87
CA LYS A 114 27.62 -3.50 0.02
C LYS A 114 27.46 -3.83 -1.46
N SER A 115 27.59 -5.09 -1.85
CA SER A 115 27.55 -5.55 -3.23
C SER A 115 26.12 -5.59 -3.77
N ASN A 116 25.83 -4.77 -4.78
CA ASN A 116 24.54 -4.81 -5.49
C ASN A 116 24.36 -6.16 -6.20
N PHE A 117 25.44 -6.74 -6.70
CA PHE A 117 25.43 -8.07 -7.31
C PHE A 117 25.00 -9.15 -6.31
N GLN A 118 25.64 -9.20 -5.13
CA GLN A 118 25.30 -10.17 -4.08
C GLN A 118 23.84 -10.02 -3.64
N LYS A 119 23.41 -8.78 -3.39
CA LYS A 119 22.07 -8.45 -2.91
C LYS A 119 20.94 -8.82 -3.86
N LEU A 120 21.19 -8.81 -5.17
CA LEU A 120 20.17 -9.13 -6.18
C LEU A 120 20.19 -10.62 -6.53
N VAL A 121 21.37 -11.21 -6.67
CA VAL A 121 21.52 -12.57 -7.21
C VAL A 121 21.48 -13.66 -6.13
N PHE A 122 22.09 -13.41 -4.97
CA PHE A 122 22.31 -14.44 -3.94
C PHE A 122 21.51 -14.22 -2.66
N ASP A 123 21.32 -12.97 -2.23
CA ASP A 123 20.59 -12.65 -0.98
C ASP A 123 19.06 -12.60 -1.20
N ILE A 124 18.54 -13.55 -1.98
CA ILE A 124 17.13 -13.60 -2.31
C ILE A 124 16.33 -14.09 -1.09
N GLY A 125 15.38 -13.27 -0.63
CA GLY A 125 14.52 -13.59 0.53
C GLY A 125 15.03 -13.12 1.90
N ASN A 126 16.22 -12.52 1.99
CA ASN A 126 16.69 -11.90 3.22
C ASN A 126 16.11 -10.48 3.38
N ASN A 127 15.59 -10.16 4.56
CA ASN A 127 15.20 -8.79 4.91
C ASN A 127 16.46 -7.91 4.96
N GLN A 128 16.43 -6.75 4.30
CA GLN A 128 17.55 -5.81 4.34
C GLN A 128 17.76 -5.36 5.80
N GLN A 129 18.92 -5.69 6.39
CA GLN A 129 19.24 -5.34 7.77
C GLN A 129 19.97 -3.97 7.89
N ALA A 130 20.35 -3.36 6.77
CA ALA A 130 21.11 -2.12 6.78
C ALA A 130 20.27 -0.93 7.27
N LYS A 131 20.78 -0.22 8.29
CA LYS A 131 20.21 1.04 8.80
C LYS A 131 20.14 2.07 7.67
N GLY A 132 18.92 2.40 7.23
CA GLY A 132 18.67 3.37 6.16
C GLY A 132 18.44 2.77 4.77
N ALA A 133 18.55 1.44 4.61
CA ALA A 133 18.11 0.74 3.41
C ALA A 133 16.58 0.59 3.47
N GLY A 134 15.89 1.63 3.00
CA GLY A 134 14.43 1.74 3.03
C GLY A 134 13.77 0.86 1.98
N GLY A 135 13.33 -0.32 2.41
CA GLY A 135 12.49 -1.26 1.68
C GLY A 135 12.33 -2.50 2.56
N SER A 136 11.23 -2.59 3.32
CA SER A 136 11.10 -3.50 4.46
C SER A 136 11.10 -5.00 4.11
N TRP A 137 11.17 -5.36 2.83
CA TRP A 137 10.99 -6.74 2.39
C TRP A 137 11.81 -7.01 1.12
N GLY A 138 12.79 -7.92 1.18
CA GLY A 138 13.53 -8.42 0.00
C GLY A 138 12.67 -9.22 -0.99
N MET A 139 11.35 -9.00 -0.99
CA MET A 139 10.29 -9.70 -1.72
C MET A 139 9.90 -9.03 -3.05
N GLY A 140 10.37 -7.81 -3.31
CA GLY A 140 10.17 -7.13 -4.61
C GLY A 140 10.95 -7.83 -5.71
N LYS A 141 12.25 -8.04 -5.47
CA LYS A 141 13.22 -8.73 -6.37
C LYS A 141 12.79 -10.12 -6.81
N THR A 142 11.97 -10.80 -6.01
CA THR A 142 11.52 -12.16 -6.31
C THR A 142 10.35 -12.19 -7.29
N SER A 143 9.76 -11.04 -7.63
CA SER A 143 8.65 -10.92 -8.58
C SER A 143 8.99 -11.43 -9.98
N TYR A 144 10.24 -11.27 -10.45
CA TYR A 144 10.68 -11.79 -11.74
C TYR A 144 10.48 -13.31 -11.86
N PHE A 145 10.63 -14.03 -10.75
CA PHE A 145 10.50 -15.49 -10.71
C PHE A 145 9.04 -15.95 -10.78
N SER A 146 8.06 -15.11 -10.42
CA SER A 146 6.65 -15.50 -10.41
C SER A 146 5.98 -15.43 -11.78
N ILE A 147 6.52 -14.64 -12.71
CA ILE A 147 5.90 -14.40 -14.03
C ILE A 147 6.33 -15.41 -15.10
N GLY A 148 7.40 -16.18 -14.88
CA GLY A 148 7.91 -17.20 -15.81
C GLY A 148 8.01 -18.60 -15.18
N ALA A 149 8.90 -19.43 -15.74
CA ALA A 149 9.20 -20.78 -15.22
C ALA A 149 10.04 -20.79 -13.93
N GLY A 150 10.21 -19.64 -13.26
CA GLY A 150 11.11 -19.49 -12.13
C GLY A 150 12.57 -19.31 -12.52
N ILE A 151 12.91 -19.13 -13.81
CA ILE A 151 14.27 -18.82 -14.27
C ILE A 151 14.38 -17.31 -14.50
N VAL A 152 15.47 -16.70 -14.04
CA VAL A 152 15.81 -15.30 -14.30
C VAL A 152 17.28 -15.21 -14.67
N ILE A 153 17.60 -14.52 -15.77
CA ILE A 153 18.97 -14.29 -16.23
C ILE A 153 19.30 -12.82 -16.01
N TYR A 154 20.42 -12.57 -15.32
CA TYR A 154 20.96 -11.25 -15.07
C TYR A 154 22.20 -11.06 -15.94
N TYR A 155 22.17 -10.06 -16.80
CA TYR A 155 23.33 -9.55 -17.51
C TYR A 155 23.58 -8.11 -17.06
N THR A 156 24.83 -7.74 -16.81
CA THR A 156 25.19 -6.37 -16.45
C THR A 156 26.55 -6.02 -17.01
N ARG A 157 26.72 -4.73 -17.31
CA ARG A 157 28.01 -4.14 -17.63
C ARG A 157 28.28 -3.02 -16.65
N ILE A 158 29.42 -3.11 -15.97
CA ILE A 158 29.82 -2.15 -14.94
C ILE A 158 31.15 -1.50 -15.30
N GLN A 159 31.37 -0.31 -14.76
CA GLN A 159 32.68 0.33 -14.78
C GLN A 159 33.39 0.07 -13.45
N LEU A 160 34.60 -0.50 -13.52
CA LEU A 160 35.46 -0.75 -12.38
C LEU A 160 36.13 0.55 -11.91
N THR A 161 36.68 0.53 -10.70
CA THR A 161 37.38 1.69 -10.11
C THR A 161 38.61 2.14 -10.90
N ASP A 162 39.21 1.24 -11.68
CA ASP A 162 40.32 1.53 -12.59
C ASP A 162 39.88 2.05 -13.97
N GLY A 163 38.58 2.28 -14.16
CA GLY A 163 37.99 2.79 -15.39
C GLY A 163 37.71 1.74 -16.47
N ARG A 164 38.12 0.48 -16.27
CA ARG A 164 37.81 -0.62 -17.21
C ARG A 164 36.35 -1.05 -17.09
N PHE A 165 35.84 -1.67 -18.15
CA PHE A 165 34.50 -2.26 -18.13
C PHE A 165 34.57 -3.76 -17.93
N GLU A 166 33.65 -4.29 -17.13
CA GLU A 166 33.48 -5.72 -16.90
C GLU A 166 32.03 -6.10 -17.18
N GLU A 167 31.84 -7.20 -17.91
CA GLU A 167 30.54 -7.80 -18.14
C GLU A 167 30.35 -9.00 -17.22
N ARG A 168 29.12 -9.19 -16.73
CA ARG A 168 28.76 -10.31 -15.86
C ARG A 168 27.42 -10.87 -16.30
N LEU A 169 27.36 -12.19 -16.48
CA LEU A 169 26.12 -12.91 -16.72
C LEU A 169 25.96 -14.07 -15.74
N ILE A 170 24.80 -14.15 -15.09
CA ILE A 170 24.44 -15.22 -14.16
C ILE A 170 22.95 -15.49 -14.25
N ALA A 171 22.55 -16.75 -14.14
CA ALA A 171 21.14 -17.13 -14.09
C ALA A 171 20.78 -17.72 -12.73
N SER A 172 19.53 -17.53 -12.31
CA SER A 172 18.99 -18.03 -11.05
C SER A 172 17.68 -18.79 -11.33
N LEU A 173 17.42 -19.84 -10.55
CA LEU A 173 16.15 -20.56 -10.49
C LEU A 173 15.57 -20.45 -9.09
N ILE A 174 14.27 -20.12 -9.01
CA ILE A 174 13.46 -20.26 -7.79
C ILE A 174 12.17 -20.96 -8.16
N GLU A 175 11.92 -22.09 -7.50
CA GLU A 175 10.73 -22.90 -7.69
C GLU A 175 10.24 -23.52 -6.37
N ASN A 176 9.02 -24.03 -6.36
CA ASN A 176 8.51 -24.76 -5.20
C ASN A 176 9.10 -26.18 -5.19
N PRO A 177 9.96 -26.54 -4.22
CA PRO A 177 10.58 -27.87 -4.15
C PRO A 177 9.57 -29.01 -3.92
N LYS A 178 8.36 -28.70 -3.41
CA LYS A 178 7.29 -29.68 -3.21
C LYS A 178 6.41 -29.88 -4.45
N SER A 179 6.56 -29.04 -5.48
CA SER A 179 5.79 -29.19 -6.70
C SER A 179 6.22 -30.43 -7.47
N SER A 180 5.26 -31.22 -7.95
CA SER A 180 5.51 -32.31 -8.91
C SER A 180 6.03 -31.78 -10.24
N GLU A 181 5.71 -30.53 -10.57
CA GLU A 181 6.12 -29.82 -11.79
C GLU A 181 7.45 -29.07 -11.63
N ARG A 182 8.25 -29.33 -10.60
CA ARG A 182 9.57 -28.69 -10.48
C ARG A 182 10.53 -29.14 -11.59
N LEU A 183 11.35 -28.22 -12.09
CA LEU A 183 12.39 -28.46 -13.09
C LEU A 183 13.59 -29.18 -12.46
N LEU A 184 14.04 -28.75 -11.28
CA LEU A 184 15.25 -29.25 -10.64
C LEU A 184 14.92 -30.21 -9.49
N LYS A 185 14.68 -31.48 -9.83
CA LYS A 185 14.32 -32.53 -8.87
C LYS A 185 15.39 -32.80 -7.79
N SER A 186 16.65 -32.50 -8.09
CA SER A 186 17.78 -32.65 -7.16
C SER A 186 17.82 -31.59 -6.05
N SER A 187 17.17 -30.44 -6.25
CA SER A 187 17.16 -29.34 -5.26
C SER A 187 16.09 -29.58 -4.19
N ARG A 188 16.50 -29.60 -2.92
CA ARG A 188 15.59 -29.67 -1.76
C ARG A 188 14.99 -28.32 -1.38
N ARG A 189 15.71 -27.23 -1.67
CA ARG A 189 15.25 -25.86 -1.40
C ARG A 189 14.51 -25.21 -2.58
N GLY A 190 14.66 -25.74 -3.79
CA GLY A 190 14.10 -25.16 -5.01
C GLY A 190 14.83 -23.89 -5.45
N ILE A 191 16.12 -23.75 -5.11
CA ILE A 191 16.96 -22.62 -5.49
C ILE A 191 18.25 -23.15 -6.14
N ALA A 192 18.62 -22.56 -7.28
CA ALA A 192 19.87 -22.85 -7.97
C ALA A 192 20.37 -21.64 -8.76
N TRP A 193 21.64 -21.67 -9.13
CA TRP A 193 22.29 -20.65 -9.94
C TRP A 193 23.12 -21.30 -11.06
N TRP A 194 23.24 -20.62 -12.21
CA TRP A 194 24.13 -21.01 -13.29
C TRP A 194 25.08 -19.87 -13.67
N GLY A 195 26.34 -20.23 -13.84
CA GLY A 195 27.41 -19.31 -14.20
C GLY A 195 28.65 -20.09 -14.66
N ASP A 196 29.81 -19.55 -14.37
CA ASP A 196 31.09 -20.21 -14.56
C ASP A 196 31.56 -20.85 -13.25
N ARG A 197 32.03 -22.10 -13.30
CA ARG A 197 32.43 -22.86 -12.11
C ARG A 197 33.94 -22.79 -11.98
N VAL A 198 34.40 -22.33 -10.82
CA VAL A 198 35.83 -22.26 -10.48
C VAL A 198 36.14 -23.26 -9.37
N GLU A 199 37.42 -23.63 -9.24
CA GLU A 199 37.94 -24.47 -8.17
C GLU A 199 37.40 -24.01 -6.79
N ASN A 200 37.08 -24.96 -5.89
CA ASN A 200 36.47 -24.78 -4.57
C ASN A 200 34.93 -24.59 -4.49
N ASP A 201 34.18 -25.14 -5.45
CA ASP A 201 32.69 -25.19 -5.41
C ASP A 201 31.99 -23.81 -5.36
N ARG A 202 32.68 -22.79 -5.85
CA ARG A 202 32.14 -21.44 -6.03
C ARG A 202 31.61 -21.27 -7.44
N LEU A 203 30.53 -20.51 -7.53
CA LEU A 203 29.93 -20.11 -8.79
C LEU A 203 30.22 -18.62 -8.99
N PHE A 204 30.84 -18.29 -10.12
CA PHE A 204 31.07 -16.91 -10.53
C PHE A 204 30.19 -16.57 -11.74
N PRO A 205 29.89 -15.28 -11.97
CA PRO A 205 29.28 -14.88 -13.22
C PRO A 205 30.21 -15.20 -14.40
N ILE A 206 29.61 -15.48 -15.54
CA ILE A 206 30.30 -15.55 -16.82
C ILE A 206 30.76 -14.13 -17.16
N THR A 207 32.03 -13.97 -17.51
CA THR A 207 32.63 -12.67 -17.88
C THR A 207 33.17 -12.65 -19.32
N ASP A 208 33.13 -13.80 -20.01
CA ASP A 208 33.54 -13.90 -21.40
C ASP A 208 32.50 -13.25 -22.33
N HIS A 209 32.91 -12.19 -23.02
CA HIS A 209 32.05 -11.39 -23.89
C HIS A 209 31.34 -12.24 -24.96
N LYS A 210 32.06 -13.17 -25.61
CA LYS A 210 31.51 -13.96 -26.71
C LYS A 210 30.39 -14.89 -26.23
N THR A 211 30.61 -15.56 -25.11
CA THR A 211 29.61 -16.40 -24.46
C THR A 211 28.37 -15.60 -24.05
N ILE A 212 28.57 -14.38 -23.52
CA ILE A 212 27.47 -13.49 -23.15
C ILE A 212 26.68 -13.05 -24.38
N GLU A 213 27.37 -12.62 -25.44
CA GLU A 213 26.77 -12.22 -26.71
C GLU A 213 25.92 -13.35 -27.31
N ASP A 214 26.44 -14.58 -27.32
CA ASP A 214 25.72 -15.74 -27.86
C ASP A 214 24.44 -16.04 -27.06
N ILE A 215 24.49 -15.96 -25.72
CA ILE A 215 23.31 -16.17 -24.85
C ILE A 215 22.26 -15.07 -25.05
N LEU A 216 22.67 -13.80 -25.08
CA LEU A 216 21.76 -12.67 -25.32
C LEU A 216 21.16 -12.72 -26.73
N GLY A 217 21.94 -13.19 -27.70
CA GLY A 217 21.53 -13.38 -29.09
C GLY A 217 20.34 -14.32 -29.26
N ILE A 218 20.16 -15.31 -28.36
CA ILE A 218 18.99 -16.22 -28.35
C ILE A 218 17.67 -15.43 -28.24
N PHE A 219 17.69 -14.32 -27.51
CA PHE A 219 16.54 -13.42 -27.31
C PHE A 219 16.52 -12.25 -28.30
N GLY A 220 17.48 -12.21 -29.24
CA GLY A 220 17.72 -11.06 -30.11
C GLY A 220 18.12 -9.79 -29.36
N LEU A 221 18.71 -9.94 -28.17
CA LEU A 221 19.25 -8.84 -27.36
C LEU A 221 20.70 -8.56 -27.74
N GLN A 222 21.18 -7.36 -27.41
CA GLN A 222 22.55 -6.93 -27.66
C GLN A 222 23.25 -6.62 -26.34
N THR A 223 24.57 -6.80 -26.32
CA THR A 223 25.42 -6.33 -25.22
C THR A 223 25.46 -4.80 -25.18
N TYR A 224 25.79 -4.23 -24.02
CA TYR A 224 26.04 -2.79 -23.89
C TYR A 224 27.29 -2.38 -24.68
N LEU A 225 27.25 -1.23 -25.36
CA LEU A 225 28.34 -0.78 -26.23
C LEU A 225 29.12 0.39 -25.60
N TYR A 226 30.35 0.59 -26.04
CA TYR A 226 31.19 1.75 -25.65
C TYR A 226 31.30 1.93 -24.12
N ASP A 227 30.85 3.07 -23.60
CA ASP A 227 30.83 3.45 -22.19
C ASP A 227 29.48 3.20 -21.51
N GLU A 228 28.55 2.51 -22.18
CA GLU A 228 27.26 2.18 -21.59
C GLU A 228 27.41 1.17 -20.44
N THR A 229 26.84 1.54 -19.29
CA THR A 229 26.66 0.68 -18.13
C THR A 229 25.18 0.50 -17.83
N GLY A 230 24.84 -0.66 -17.30
CA GLY A 230 23.46 -1.09 -17.19
C GLY A 230 23.28 -2.51 -16.68
N THR A 231 22.03 -2.88 -16.44
CA THR A 231 21.59 -4.23 -16.12
C THR A 231 20.42 -4.61 -17.01
N THR A 232 20.50 -5.80 -17.62
CA THR A 232 19.41 -6.46 -18.33
C THR A 232 18.97 -7.69 -17.54
N ILE A 233 17.69 -7.72 -17.17
CA ILE A 233 17.03 -8.86 -16.54
C ILE A 233 16.19 -9.54 -17.61
N VAL A 234 16.42 -10.82 -17.85
CA VAL A 234 15.65 -11.63 -18.81
C VAL A 234 14.87 -12.71 -18.06
N VAL A 235 13.57 -12.75 -18.28
CA VAL A 235 12.66 -13.76 -17.76
C VAL A 235 12.12 -14.60 -18.92
N PRO A 236 12.66 -15.81 -19.16
CA PRO A 236 12.17 -16.72 -20.19
C PRO A 236 10.94 -17.51 -19.72
N TYR A 237 10.25 -18.12 -20.68
CA TYR A 237 9.07 -18.98 -20.47
C TYR A 237 7.97 -18.27 -19.68
N LEU A 238 7.57 -17.09 -20.16
CA LEU A 238 6.48 -16.34 -19.55
C LEU A 238 5.20 -17.18 -19.48
N LYS A 239 4.45 -17.02 -18.39
CA LYS A 239 3.16 -17.69 -18.22
C LYS A 239 2.10 -17.06 -19.13
N ASN A 240 1.10 -17.85 -19.51
CA ASN A 240 0.02 -17.37 -20.39
C ASN A 240 -1.01 -16.49 -19.67
N ASN A 241 -1.07 -16.53 -18.34
CA ASN A 241 -2.09 -15.85 -17.51
C ASN A 241 -1.57 -14.56 -16.85
N LEU A 242 -0.59 -13.89 -17.46
CA LEU A 242 -0.02 -12.64 -16.92
C LEU A 242 -0.91 -11.41 -17.17
N ALA A 243 -1.83 -11.53 -18.12
CA ALA A 243 -2.83 -10.53 -18.45
C ALA A 243 -4.22 -11.07 -18.10
N ASN A 244 -5.21 -10.19 -17.98
CA ASN A 244 -6.59 -10.56 -17.70
C ASN A 244 -7.48 -10.25 -18.93
N PRO A 245 -7.48 -11.11 -19.96
CA PRO A 245 -8.20 -10.86 -21.20
C PRO A 245 -9.72 -10.85 -21.05
N ASN A 246 -10.24 -11.33 -19.91
CA ASN A 246 -11.67 -11.29 -19.58
C ASN A 246 -12.11 -9.92 -19.03
N GLN A 247 -11.16 -9.03 -18.73
CA GLN A 247 -11.45 -7.66 -18.34
C GLN A 247 -11.80 -6.85 -19.60
N ASN A 248 -12.86 -6.04 -19.52
CA ASN A 248 -13.34 -5.29 -20.68
C ASN A 248 -12.41 -4.14 -21.12
N VAL A 249 -11.39 -3.81 -20.32
CA VAL A 249 -10.45 -2.73 -20.63
C VAL A 249 -9.38 -3.17 -21.64
N PRO A 250 -9.09 -2.37 -22.69
CA PRO A 250 -8.13 -2.78 -23.73
C PRO A 250 -6.70 -3.01 -23.23
N TRP A 251 -6.28 -2.30 -22.19
CA TRP A 251 -4.91 -2.40 -21.67
C TRP A 251 -4.66 -3.60 -20.76
N GLU A 252 -5.65 -4.43 -20.44
CA GLU A 252 -5.45 -5.71 -19.73
C GLU A 252 -5.53 -6.93 -20.64
N LYS A 253 -5.72 -6.72 -21.95
CA LYS A 253 -5.85 -7.82 -22.93
C LYS A 253 -4.54 -8.54 -23.17
N THR A 254 -3.42 -7.81 -23.18
CA THR A 254 -2.09 -8.38 -23.37
C THR A 254 -1.15 -7.90 -22.29
N PHE A 255 -0.16 -8.72 -21.95
CA PHE A 255 0.83 -8.36 -20.93
C PHE A 255 1.67 -7.13 -21.34
N SER A 256 1.89 -6.94 -22.65
CA SER A 256 2.53 -5.72 -23.17
C SER A 256 1.70 -4.48 -22.80
N ASP A 257 0.39 -4.53 -23.02
CA ASP A 257 -0.47 -3.37 -22.75
C ASP A 257 -0.59 -3.11 -21.25
N SER A 258 -0.65 -4.17 -20.43
CA SER A 258 -0.64 -4.05 -18.96
C SER A 258 0.64 -3.39 -18.47
N ILE A 259 1.80 -3.74 -19.05
CA ILE A 259 3.09 -3.07 -18.74
C ILE A 259 3.05 -1.60 -19.15
N ALA A 260 2.59 -1.29 -20.37
CA ALA A 260 2.50 0.09 -20.85
C ALA A 260 1.64 0.95 -19.90
N MET A 261 0.48 0.42 -19.48
CA MET A 261 -0.42 1.10 -18.57
C MET A 261 0.19 1.24 -17.17
N ALA A 262 0.79 0.18 -16.62
CA ALA A 262 1.45 0.22 -15.32
C ALA A 262 2.58 1.26 -15.26
N VAL A 263 3.37 1.42 -16.34
CA VAL A 263 4.42 2.45 -16.38
C VAL A 263 3.82 3.85 -16.23
N GLN A 264 2.75 4.14 -16.96
CA GLN A 264 2.08 5.44 -16.86
C GLN A 264 1.44 5.60 -15.48
N ARG A 265 0.72 4.59 -15.00
CA ARG A 265 0.05 4.57 -13.70
C ARG A 265 0.99 4.90 -12.56
N TRP A 266 2.16 4.27 -12.48
CA TRP A 266 3.05 4.40 -11.33
C TRP A 266 4.17 5.41 -11.49
N TYR A 267 4.54 5.78 -12.72
CA TYR A 267 5.70 6.62 -13.01
C TYR A 267 5.40 7.86 -13.86
N ALA A 268 4.12 8.20 -14.10
CA ALA A 268 3.74 9.45 -14.76
C ALA A 268 4.48 10.69 -14.23
N PRO A 269 4.67 10.91 -12.91
CA PRO A 269 5.39 12.08 -12.41
C PRO A 269 6.83 12.23 -12.93
N ARG A 270 7.48 11.14 -13.35
CA ARG A 270 8.90 11.13 -13.74
C ARG A 270 9.12 10.84 -15.23
N LEU A 271 8.12 10.25 -15.89
CA LEU A 271 8.21 9.80 -17.27
C LEU A 271 8.40 10.98 -18.23
N SER A 272 9.62 11.09 -18.78
CA SER A 272 10.08 12.17 -19.66
C SER A 272 9.79 13.59 -19.14
N ASN A 273 9.84 13.77 -17.81
CA ASN A 273 9.48 15.03 -17.16
C ASN A 273 10.71 15.85 -16.75
N PRO A 274 11.06 16.95 -17.46
CA PRO A 274 12.19 17.81 -17.08
C PRO A 274 11.92 18.63 -15.81
N ILE A 275 10.68 19.01 -15.53
CA ILE A 275 10.32 19.78 -14.33
C ILE A 275 10.61 18.98 -13.06
N TYR A 276 10.40 17.66 -13.10
CA TYR A 276 10.81 16.75 -12.04
C TYR A 276 12.32 16.85 -11.76
N HIS A 277 13.14 16.81 -12.81
CA HIS A 277 14.60 16.88 -12.68
C HIS A 277 15.04 18.23 -12.11
N GLU A 278 14.50 19.34 -12.62
CA GLU A 278 14.81 20.69 -12.13
C GLU A 278 14.42 20.87 -10.65
N ALA A 279 13.27 20.32 -10.24
CA ALA A 279 12.76 20.47 -8.88
C ALA A 279 13.45 19.56 -7.86
N THR A 280 13.93 18.37 -8.26
CA THR A 280 14.44 17.34 -7.35
C THR A 280 15.94 17.06 -7.50
N GLY A 281 16.56 17.49 -8.60
CA GLY A 281 17.93 17.14 -8.97
C GLY A 281 18.12 15.66 -9.36
N LYS A 282 17.04 14.88 -9.48
CA LYS A 282 17.08 13.44 -9.81
C LYS A 282 16.91 13.21 -11.30
N SER A 283 17.42 12.08 -11.81
CA SER A 283 17.38 11.75 -13.24
C SER A 283 15.95 11.62 -13.78
N ILE A 284 15.73 12.04 -15.02
CA ILE A 284 14.50 11.84 -15.78
C ILE A 284 14.37 10.36 -16.18
N LEU A 285 13.16 9.80 -16.07
CA LEU A 285 12.89 8.45 -16.56
C LEU A 285 12.52 8.49 -18.04
N ARG A 286 13.27 7.79 -18.89
CA ARG A 286 12.85 7.49 -20.27
C ARG A 286 12.53 6.02 -20.40
N CYS A 287 11.25 5.71 -20.61
CA CYS A 287 10.78 4.33 -20.71
C CYS A 287 10.36 3.97 -22.13
N LYS A 288 10.80 2.81 -22.62
CA LYS A 288 10.28 2.24 -23.87
C LYS A 288 9.72 0.85 -23.67
N LEU A 289 8.79 0.48 -24.55
CA LEU A 289 8.23 -0.87 -24.64
C LEU A 289 8.27 -1.34 -26.10
N ASN A 290 9.01 -2.41 -26.38
CA ASN A 290 9.21 -2.93 -27.74
C ASN A 290 9.67 -1.83 -28.72
N GLY A 291 10.51 -0.91 -28.26
CA GLY A 291 11.02 0.23 -29.02
C GLY A 291 10.12 1.47 -29.05
N ARG A 292 8.85 1.36 -28.65
CA ARG A 292 7.90 2.49 -28.56
C ARG A 292 8.15 3.33 -27.32
N ASN A 293 8.11 4.66 -27.43
CA ASN A 293 8.33 5.56 -26.30
C ASN A 293 7.02 5.81 -25.55
N LEU A 294 6.93 5.32 -24.31
CA LEU A 294 5.69 5.35 -23.52
C LEU A 294 5.29 6.77 -23.10
N ALA A 295 6.21 7.74 -23.11
CA ALA A 295 5.87 9.13 -22.82
C ALA A 295 5.02 9.79 -23.91
N LEU A 296 5.13 9.32 -25.16
CA LEU A 296 4.36 9.85 -26.31
C LEU A 296 2.95 9.25 -26.39
N GLU A 297 2.74 8.12 -25.72
CA GLU A 297 1.48 7.36 -25.70
C GLU A 297 0.76 7.54 -24.35
N MET A 298 1.11 8.58 -23.60
CA MET A 298 0.56 8.79 -22.26
C MET A 298 -0.92 9.19 -22.35
N VAL A 299 -1.78 8.47 -21.64
CA VAL A 299 -3.21 8.77 -21.64
C VAL A 299 -3.51 10.07 -20.87
N PRO A 300 -4.57 10.81 -21.23
CA PRO A 300 -4.88 12.13 -20.66
C PRO A 300 -4.91 12.16 -19.13
N THR A 301 -5.50 11.14 -18.49
CA THR A 301 -5.53 10.99 -17.03
C THR A 301 -4.15 11.13 -16.39
N PHE A 302 -3.13 10.47 -16.95
CA PHE A 302 -1.78 10.50 -16.41
C PHE A 302 -0.99 11.74 -16.80
N ILE A 303 -1.33 12.38 -17.94
CA ILE A 303 -0.84 13.72 -18.27
C ILE A 303 -1.30 14.72 -17.20
N PHE A 304 -2.57 14.69 -16.80
CA PHE A 304 -3.07 15.54 -15.72
C PHE A 304 -2.42 15.23 -14.38
N MET A 305 -2.22 13.95 -14.04
CA MET A 305 -1.49 13.57 -12.82
C MET A 305 -0.05 14.10 -12.83
N GLN A 306 0.65 14.06 -13.96
CA GLN A 306 1.99 14.63 -14.10
C GLN A 306 1.95 16.16 -13.93
N ARG A 307 0.97 16.86 -14.52
CA ARG A 307 0.79 18.32 -14.35
C ARG A 307 0.51 18.69 -12.89
N LEU A 308 -0.35 17.95 -12.20
CA LEU A 308 -0.64 18.14 -10.78
C LEU A 308 0.61 17.94 -9.92
N TYR A 309 1.39 16.88 -10.18
CA TYR A 309 2.67 16.67 -9.52
C TYR A 309 3.62 17.86 -9.72
N ASN A 310 3.76 18.34 -10.97
CA ASN A 310 4.62 19.48 -11.30
C ASN A 310 4.21 20.76 -10.57
N ALA A 311 2.91 21.03 -10.48
CA ALA A 311 2.38 22.16 -9.73
C ALA A 311 2.64 22.02 -8.21
N ALA A 312 2.44 20.81 -7.66
CA ALA A 312 2.68 20.56 -6.23
C ALA A 312 4.17 20.70 -5.87
N VAL A 313 5.08 20.14 -6.68
CA VAL A 313 6.52 20.19 -6.38
C VAL A 313 7.09 21.60 -6.52
N THR A 314 6.72 22.34 -7.57
CA THR A 314 7.19 23.72 -7.78
C THR A 314 6.47 24.72 -6.88
N GLY A 315 5.25 24.42 -6.44
CA GLY A 315 4.37 25.36 -5.74
C GLY A 315 3.73 26.39 -6.66
N ASN A 316 3.94 26.29 -7.97
CA ASN A 316 3.39 27.22 -8.96
C ASN A 316 2.04 26.72 -9.47
N THR A 317 1.10 27.64 -9.63
CA THR A 317 -0.17 27.36 -10.30
C THR A 317 0.03 27.41 -11.81
N ASP A 318 -0.42 26.38 -12.51
CA ASP A 318 -0.48 26.39 -13.97
C ASP A 318 -1.58 27.36 -14.43
N SER A 319 -1.29 28.14 -15.47
CA SER A 319 -2.25 29.06 -16.10
C SER A 319 -3.04 28.39 -17.21
N GLN A 320 -2.68 27.16 -17.61
CA GLN A 320 -3.42 26.37 -18.58
C GLN A 320 -4.69 25.78 -17.96
N GLU A 321 -5.78 25.79 -18.72
CA GLU A 321 -7.02 25.11 -18.33
C GLU A 321 -6.84 23.56 -18.42
N PRO A 322 -7.49 22.79 -17.52
CA PRO A 322 -8.21 23.23 -16.34
C PRO A 322 -7.27 23.79 -15.27
N LYS A 323 -7.61 24.95 -14.69
CA LYS A 323 -6.73 25.66 -13.77
C LYS A 323 -6.36 24.83 -12.52
N ILE A 324 -5.07 24.60 -12.34
CA ILE A 324 -4.53 23.88 -11.18
C ILE A 324 -4.42 24.80 -9.97
N ARG A 325 -4.88 24.32 -8.82
CA ARG A 325 -4.76 25.00 -7.53
C ARG A 325 -3.80 24.22 -6.62
N VAL A 326 -2.95 24.94 -5.89
CA VAL A 326 -1.96 24.35 -4.97
C VAL A 326 -2.19 24.88 -3.56
N LYS A 327 -2.11 23.99 -2.56
CA LYS A 327 -2.25 24.31 -1.14
C LYS A 327 -1.21 23.56 -0.31
N ASP A 328 -0.66 24.24 0.70
CA ASP A 328 0.22 23.62 1.69
C ASP A 328 -0.59 22.82 2.72
N VAL A 329 -0.07 21.66 3.10
CA VAL A 329 -0.60 20.81 4.17
C VAL A 329 0.31 20.96 5.38
N ILE A 330 -0.14 21.73 6.38
CA ILE A 330 0.66 22.05 7.57
C ILE A 330 0.40 21.00 8.65
N LEU A 331 1.46 20.30 9.11
CA LEU A 331 1.33 19.28 10.15
C LEU A 331 1.76 19.83 11.52
N PRO A 332 0.84 19.98 12.48
CA PRO A 332 1.19 20.36 13.85
C PRO A 332 1.88 19.20 14.58
N ARG A 333 2.99 19.48 15.26
CA ARG A 333 3.71 18.52 16.12
C ARG A 333 4.07 17.20 15.39
N GLY A 334 4.64 17.32 14.20
CA GLY A 334 5.16 16.19 13.42
C GLY A 334 6.64 16.32 13.05
N PHE A 335 7.19 17.52 13.11
CA PHE A 335 8.56 17.83 12.68
C PHE A 335 9.36 18.52 13.78
N ALA A 336 10.66 18.70 13.54
CA ALA A 336 11.56 19.43 14.43
C ALA A 336 11.04 20.85 14.75
N ASN A 337 10.44 21.50 13.74
CA ASN A 337 9.77 22.78 13.88
C ASN A 337 8.25 22.58 13.85
N ASN A 338 7.55 23.22 14.78
CA ASN A 338 6.09 23.17 14.83
C ASN A 338 5.46 23.93 13.64
N ASN A 339 4.32 23.44 13.16
CA ASN A 339 3.55 24.02 12.05
C ASN A 339 4.36 24.15 10.75
N THR A 340 5.21 23.16 10.48
CA THR A 340 5.92 23.08 9.20
C THR A 340 5.05 22.35 8.17
N SER A 341 5.18 22.73 6.91
CA SER A 341 4.50 22.06 5.80
C SER A 341 4.99 20.62 5.68
N ALA A 342 4.07 19.66 5.77
CA ALA A 342 4.32 18.24 5.47
C ALA A 342 4.43 17.98 3.97
N GLY A 343 3.90 18.90 3.15
CA GLY A 343 3.84 18.75 1.70
C GLY A 343 2.81 19.69 1.09
N ARG A 344 2.64 19.58 -0.22
CA ARG A 344 1.66 20.34 -0.99
C ARG A 344 0.69 19.40 -1.66
N VAL A 345 -0.56 19.82 -1.73
CA VAL A 345 -1.59 19.18 -2.55
C VAL A 345 -1.94 20.10 -3.71
N ALA A 346 -1.80 19.59 -4.93
CA ALA A 346 -2.34 20.21 -6.13
C ALA A 346 -3.65 19.53 -6.50
N TYR A 347 -4.63 20.28 -7.00
CA TYR A 347 -5.90 19.70 -7.42
C TYR A 347 -6.57 20.50 -8.54
N MET A 348 -7.43 19.81 -9.28
CA MET A 348 -8.21 20.35 -10.40
C MET A 348 -9.52 19.55 -10.59
N THR A 349 -10.43 20.12 -11.36
CA THR A 349 -11.69 19.47 -11.79
C THR A 349 -11.72 19.53 -13.31
N PRO A 350 -11.25 18.49 -14.02
CA PRO A 350 -11.29 18.48 -15.48
C PRO A 350 -12.72 18.31 -15.99
N SER A 351 -13.03 18.88 -17.15
CA SER A 351 -14.27 18.58 -17.87
C SER A 351 -14.16 17.23 -18.59
N VAL A 352 -15.29 16.69 -19.05
CA VAL A 352 -15.33 15.46 -19.86
C VAL A 352 -14.57 15.64 -21.19
N GLU A 353 -14.61 16.85 -21.75
CA GLU A 353 -13.91 17.21 -22.99
C GLU A 353 -12.39 17.25 -22.77
N ASP A 354 -11.93 17.77 -21.62
CA ASP A 354 -10.50 17.83 -21.28
C ASP A 354 -9.86 16.45 -21.12
N LEU A 355 -10.63 15.47 -20.66
CA LEU A 355 -10.14 14.10 -20.48
C LEU A 355 -10.05 13.33 -21.80
N GLU A 356 -10.45 13.94 -22.93
CA GLU A 356 -10.57 13.30 -24.25
C GLU A 356 -11.26 11.93 -24.16
N ILE A 357 -12.22 11.80 -23.24
CA ILE A 357 -12.97 10.56 -23.03
C ILE A 357 -13.86 10.40 -24.25
N ASP A 358 -13.44 9.55 -25.17
CA ASP A 358 -14.31 9.09 -26.23
C ASP A 358 -15.54 8.45 -25.57
N LYS A 359 -16.74 8.69 -26.09
CA LYS A 359 -18.03 8.23 -25.49
C LYS A 359 -18.10 6.71 -25.24
N ALA A 360 -17.10 5.96 -25.69
CA ALA A 360 -16.99 4.51 -25.58
C ALA A 360 -16.10 4.00 -24.43
N MET A 361 -15.23 4.80 -23.78
CA MET A 361 -14.25 4.26 -22.82
C MET A 361 -13.95 5.17 -21.60
N SER A 362 -14.58 4.76 -20.50
CA SER A 362 -14.12 4.64 -19.10
C SER A 362 -13.43 5.84 -18.42
N SER A 363 -14.04 6.27 -17.31
CA SER A 363 -13.61 7.34 -16.40
C SER A 363 -12.12 7.24 -15.97
N PRO A 364 -11.53 8.33 -15.44
CA PRO A 364 -10.19 8.34 -14.85
C PRO A 364 -9.95 7.22 -13.82
N THR A 365 -11.00 6.77 -13.12
CA THR A 365 -10.94 5.62 -12.20
C THR A 365 -10.56 4.33 -12.91
N THR A 366 -11.12 4.06 -14.08
CA THR A 366 -10.88 2.82 -14.82
C THR A 366 -9.42 2.72 -15.29
N TYR A 367 -8.77 3.82 -15.67
CA TYR A 367 -7.31 3.79 -15.96
C TYR A 367 -6.46 3.41 -14.73
N ILE A 368 -6.94 3.72 -13.53
CA ILE A 368 -6.23 3.48 -12.28
C ILE A 368 -6.49 2.07 -11.75
N THR A 369 -7.75 1.62 -11.73
CA THR A 369 -8.14 0.33 -11.16
C THR A 369 -8.14 -0.81 -12.19
N SER A 370 -8.15 -0.49 -13.48
CA SER A 370 -8.50 -1.41 -14.57
C SER A 370 -9.94 -1.97 -14.49
N ASP A 371 -10.74 -1.52 -13.53
CA ASP A 371 -12.13 -1.96 -13.37
C ASP A 371 -13.08 -0.98 -14.05
N GLU A 372 -14.05 -1.52 -14.81
CA GLU A 372 -15.20 -0.75 -15.26
C GLU A 372 -16.07 -0.45 -14.04
N SER A 373 -15.94 0.76 -13.50
CA SER A 373 -16.84 1.25 -12.48
C SER A 373 -18.16 1.65 -13.14
N ASP A 374 -19.29 1.14 -12.65
CA ASP A 374 -20.66 1.60 -12.94
C ASP A 374 -20.93 3.04 -12.40
N ASP A 375 -19.88 3.82 -12.16
CA ASP A 375 -19.93 5.07 -11.42
C ASP A 375 -20.55 6.19 -12.28
N ASN A 376 -21.87 6.31 -12.17
CA ASN A 376 -22.61 7.55 -12.45
C ASN A 376 -22.27 8.69 -11.45
N HIS A 377 -21.25 8.52 -10.61
CA HIS A 377 -20.89 9.43 -9.53
C HIS A 377 -19.46 9.97 -9.70
N ALA A 378 -19.33 11.28 -9.49
CA ALA A 378 -18.05 11.98 -9.52
C ALA A 378 -17.05 11.35 -8.52
N SER A 379 -15.92 10.92 -9.05
CA SER A 379 -14.84 10.28 -8.31
C SER A 379 -13.81 11.29 -7.83
N ARG A 380 -13.31 11.08 -6.61
CA ARG A 380 -12.23 11.87 -6.03
C ARG A 380 -10.98 11.04 -6.02
N ILE A 381 -10.02 11.39 -6.86
CA ILE A 381 -8.83 10.60 -7.09
C ILE A 381 -7.64 11.40 -6.59
N LEU A 382 -6.96 10.89 -5.57
CA LEU A 382 -5.76 11.52 -5.02
C LEU A 382 -4.54 10.63 -5.21
N GLY A 383 -3.62 11.05 -6.09
CA GLY A 383 -2.31 10.42 -6.25
C GLY A 383 -1.34 10.85 -5.15
N MET A 384 -0.52 9.92 -4.68
CA MET A 384 0.51 10.17 -3.66
C MET A 384 1.83 9.61 -4.13
N SER A 385 2.90 10.41 -4.10
CA SER A 385 4.24 9.95 -4.48
C SER A 385 5.27 10.18 -3.39
N ARG A 386 6.36 9.40 -3.43
CA ARG A 386 7.59 9.70 -2.69
C ARG A 386 8.56 10.56 -3.53
N MET A 387 9.64 11.05 -2.92
CA MET A 387 10.69 11.80 -3.64
C MET A 387 11.23 11.11 -4.92
N PRO A 388 11.36 9.77 -4.99
CA PRO A 388 11.73 9.08 -6.23
C PRO A 388 10.75 9.27 -7.41
N GLY A 389 9.60 9.94 -7.21
CA GLY A 389 8.61 10.20 -8.25
C GLY A 389 7.74 8.99 -8.58
N MET A 390 7.87 7.88 -7.85
CA MET A 390 6.97 6.74 -7.92
C MET A 390 5.68 7.07 -7.16
N VAL A 391 4.53 6.86 -7.81
CA VAL A 391 3.22 6.88 -7.17
C VAL A 391 3.11 5.65 -6.27
N VAL A 392 2.82 5.87 -4.99
CA VAL A 392 2.62 4.81 -4.00
C VAL A 392 1.20 4.26 -4.12
N LYS A 393 0.22 5.17 -4.19
CA LYS A 393 -1.20 4.84 -4.22
C LYS A 393 -2.01 5.94 -4.91
N TYR A 394 -3.11 5.54 -5.53
CA TYR A 394 -4.23 6.41 -5.85
C TYR A 394 -5.36 6.16 -4.84
N ASP A 395 -5.65 7.13 -3.99
CA ASP A 395 -6.76 7.07 -3.04
C ASP A 395 -8.06 7.54 -3.73
N ILE A 396 -8.87 6.57 -4.15
CA ILE A 396 -10.16 6.82 -4.82
C ILE A 396 -11.26 6.86 -3.76
N ASN A 397 -11.92 8.00 -3.62
CA ASN A 397 -13.01 8.24 -2.66
C ASN A 397 -12.66 7.88 -1.20
N GLY A 398 -11.37 7.82 -0.88
CA GLY A 398 -10.86 7.33 0.39
C GLY A 398 -10.62 8.41 1.44
N LYS A 399 -9.70 8.11 2.36
CA LYS A 399 -9.45 8.91 3.58
C LYS A 399 -8.80 10.26 3.28
N TRP A 400 -8.05 10.38 2.19
CA TRP A 400 -7.31 11.59 1.82
C TRP A 400 -8.19 12.62 1.11
N SER A 401 -9.36 12.21 0.62
CA SER A 401 -10.35 13.06 -0.04
C SER A 401 -11.70 13.11 0.69
N ALA A 402 -11.75 12.61 1.93
CA ALA A 402 -12.95 12.54 2.75
C ALA A 402 -13.61 13.94 2.92
N GLY A 403 -14.94 14.00 2.76
CA GLY A 403 -15.72 15.24 2.92
C GLY A 403 -15.64 16.23 1.74
N CYS A 404 -14.76 16.01 0.75
CA CYS A 404 -14.86 16.71 -0.52
C CYS A 404 -16.10 16.23 -1.27
N LYS A 405 -16.99 17.14 -1.68
CA LYS A 405 -18.17 16.84 -2.49
C LYS A 405 -18.14 17.75 -3.71
N ASN A 406 -18.10 17.16 -4.90
CA ASN A 406 -18.18 17.91 -6.13
C ASN A 406 -19.26 17.32 -7.01
N ASP A 407 -20.34 18.07 -7.20
CA ASP A 407 -21.47 17.65 -8.04
C ASP A 407 -21.18 17.90 -9.54
N ALA A 408 -20.09 18.60 -9.86
CA ALA A 408 -19.75 19.05 -11.22
C ALA A 408 -18.88 18.07 -12.03
N GLY A 409 -18.34 17.01 -11.41
CA GLY A 409 -17.48 16.03 -12.07
C GLY A 409 -16.30 15.57 -11.21
N ASP A 410 -15.44 14.75 -11.81
CA ASP A 410 -14.30 14.14 -11.11
C ASP A 410 -13.33 15.18 -10.56
N VAL A 411 -12.75 14.88 -9.40
CA VAL A 411 -11.69 15.69 -8.79
C VAL A 411 -10.40 14.92 -8.87
N LEU A 412 -9.41 15.48 -9.57
CA LEU A 412 -8.06 14.95 -9.60
C LEU A 412 -7.18 15.76 -8.65
N ALA A 413 -6.49 15.09 -7.75
CA ALA A 413 -5.57 15.69 -6.80
C ALA A 413 -4.26 14.90 -6.73
N PHE A 414 -3.19 15.59 -6.35
CA PHE A 414 -1.88 14.98 -6.18
C PHE A 414 -1.16 15.58 -4.96
N PHE A 415 -0.77 14.74 -4.01
CA PHE A 415 -0.01 15.13 -2.83
C PHE A 415 1.48 14.81 -2.99
N VAL A 416 2.33 15.83 -2.82
CA VAL A 416 3.79 15.71 -2.84
C VAL A 416 4.33 16.07 -1.45
N PRO A 417 4.98 15.12 -0.75
CA PRO A 417 5.55 15.37 0.57
C PRO A 417 6.78 16.27 0.49
N ASN A 418 7.02 17.03 1.55
CA ASN A 418 8.29 17.75 1.74
C ASN A 418 9.30 16.81 2.40
N SER A 419 9.99 16.02 1.57
CA SER A 419 10.86 14.91 1.98
C SER A 419 12.02 15.31 2.90
N ASP A 420 12.55 16.54 2.78
CA ASP A 420 13.69 17.04 3.57
C ASP A 420 13.32 17.49 4.99
N GLN A 421 12.03 17.43 5.35
CA GLN A 421 11.59 17.87 6.68
C GLN A 421 12.11 16.96 7.78
N ARG A 422 12.88 17.54 8.71
CA ARG A 422 13.45 16.79 9.84
C ARG A 422 12.36 16.36 10.82
N MET A 423 12.35 15.08 11.18
CA MET A 423 11.42 14.53 12.17
C MET A 423 11.72 15.09 13.57
N TYR A 424 10.74 15.04 14.47
CA TYR A 424 10.92 15.44 15.87
C TYR A 424 11.84 14.46 16.62
N LYS A 425 12.38 14.93 17.76
CA LYS A 425 13.52 14.29 18.46
C LYS A 425 13.35 12.79 18.76
N LYS A 426 12.14 12.34 19.11
CA LYS A 426 11.87 10.94 19.46
C LYS A 426 12.16 9.99 18.28
N LEU A 427 11.69 10.31 17.08
CA LEU A 427 11.91 9.49 15.89
C LEU A 427 13.35 9.54 15.40
N ARG A 428 14.02 10.70 15.54
CA ARG A 428 15.45 10.80 15.22
C ARG A 428 16.31 9.91 16.10
N ASN A 429 15.97 9.80 17.39
CA ASN A 429 16.64 8.87 18.30
C ASN A 429 16.43 7.39 17.93
N GLN A 430 15.39 7.08 17.15
CA GLN A 430 15.11 5.75 16.61
C GLN A 430 15.74 5.52 15.22
N GLY A 431 16.51 6.48 14.70
CA GLY A 431 17.19 6.38 13.42
C GLY A 431 16.45 6.99 12.22
N ILE A 432 15.29 7.63 12.43
CA ILE A 432 14.50 8.26 11.36
C ILE A 432 14.73 9.77 11.40
N ASN A 433 15.56 10.26 10.48
CA ASN A 433 16.04 11.64 10.49
C ASN A 433 15.06 12.62 9.82
N ASP A 434 14.50 12.21 8.70
CA ASP A 434 13.69 13.03 7.79
C ASP A 434 12.36 12.35 7.43
N PHE A 435 11.48 13.10 6.78
CA PHE A 435 10.14 12.64 6.45
C PHE A 435 10.17 11.55 5.38
N GLU A 436 11.11 11.60 4.44
CA GLU A 436 11.30 10.56 3.42
C GLU A 436 11.66 9.21 4.05
N GLN A 437 12.54 9.17 5.04
CA GLN A 437 12.87 7.96 5.80
C GLN A 437 11.67 7.42 6.56
N TYR A 438 10.82 8.29 7.11
CA TYR A 438 9.58 7.87 7.75
C TYR A 438 8.61 7.23 6.74
N LEU A 439 8.37 7.91 5.60
CA LEU A 439 7.49 7.39 4.54
C LEU A 439 8.01 6.05 3.98
N ARG A 440 9.33 5.91 3.79
CA ARG A 440 10.00 4.65 3.42
C ARG A 440 9.71 3.52 4.40
N ALA A 441 9.85 3.79 5.70
CA ALA A 441 9.66 2.78 6.73
C ALA A 441 8.18 2.40 6.93
N SER A 442 7.28 3.33 6.63
CA SER A 442 5.82 3.17 6.72
C SER A 442 5.18 2.56 5.48
N GLU A 443 5.94 2.30 4.43
CA GLU A 443 5.42 1.76 3.17
C GLU A 443 5.25 0.24 3.23
N LYS A 444 4.11 -0.25 2.73
CA LYS A 444 3.85 -1.70 2.62
C LYS A 444 4.85 -2.38 1.67
N ALA A 445 5.00 -3.69 1.82
CA ALA A 445 5.91 -4.51 1.00
C ALA A 445 5.62 -4.48 -0.50
N ASP A 446 4.36 -4.27 -0.86
CA ASP A 446 3.88 -4.14 -2.22
C ASP A 446 3.88 -2.69 -2.70
N HIS A 447 4.39 -1.75 -1.88
CA HIS A 447 4.38 -0.33 -2.10
C HIS A 447 2.97 0.28 -2.25
N ALA A 448 1.89 -0.42 -1.87
CA ALA A 448 0.53 -0.02 -2.23
C ALA A 448 -0.15 0.94 -1.24
N ASP A 449 0.42 1.15 -0.05
CA ASP A 449 -0.11 2.12 0.93
C ASP A 449 0.96 2.55 1.95
N TRP A 450 0.65 3.62 2.69
CA TRP A 450 1.39 4.06 3.86
C TRP A 450 0.63 3.73 5.14
N GLU A 451 1.28 3.00 6.04
CA GLU A 451 0.77 2.72 7.37
C GLU A 451 1.67 3.34 8.44
N ASP A 452 1.04 3.99 9.42
CA ASP A 452 1.75 4.59 10.53
C ASP A 452 2.59 3.55 11.27
N SER A 453 3.90 3.80 11.33
CA SER A 453 4.86 2.96 12.02
C SER A 453 5.35 3.64 13.31
N PHE A 454 6.05 2.89 14.16
CA PHE A 454 6.68 3.36 15.40
C PHE A 454 5.70 3.90 16.47
N GLY A 455 4.43 3.48 16.41
CA GLY A 455 3.39 3.89 17.35
C GLY A 455 2.97 5.36 17.22
N GLU A 456 3.22 5.96 16.05
CA GLU A 456 2.86 7.35 15.73
C GLU A 456 1.59 7.42 14.87
N THR A 457 1.10 8.62 14.60
CA THR A 457 -0.10 8.86 13.77
C THR A 457 0.14 9.97 12.74
N ILE A 458 1.33 10.01 12.15
CA ILE A 458 1.73 11.08 11.23
C ILE A 458 0.96 10.97 9.92
N ILE A 459 0.91 9.80 9.29
CA ILE A 459 0.24 9.58 8.01
C ILE A 459 -1.26 9.81 8.16
N LYS A 460 -1.89 9.25 9.21
CA LYS A 460 -3.31 9.49 9.49
C LYS A 460 -3.65 10.98 9.65
N ARG A 461 -2.79 11.75 10.33
CA ARG A 461 -2.98 13.20 10.50
C ARG A 461 -2.80 13.96 9.19
N VAL A 462 -1.77 13.63 8.39
CA VAL A 462 -1.54 14.26 7.08
C VAL A 462 -2.71 13.98 6.14
N ALA A 463 -3.24 12.74 6.13
CA ALA A 463 -4.41 12.38 5.34
C ALA A 463 -5.64 13.22 5.70
N ALA A 464 -5.95 13.34 6.99
CA ALA A 464 -7.08 14.13 7.48
C ALA A 464 -6.95 15.62 7.15
N LEU A 465 -5.74 16.18 7.28
CA LEU A 465 -5.46 17.59 6.94
C LEU A 465 -5.57 17.83 5.43
N THR A 466 -5.11 16.89 4.61
CA THR A 466 -5.23 16.98 3.14
C THR A 466 -6.70 16.98 2.73
N ALA A 467 -7.51 16.10 3.32
CA ALA A 467 -8.95 16.03 3.08
C ALA A 467 -9.68 17.31 3.49
N ASP A 468 -9.32 17.91 4.63
CA ASP A 468 -9.87 19.19 5.09
C ASP A 468 -9.52 20.35 4.15
N VAL A 469 -8.27 20.40 3.67
CA VAL A 469 -7.82 21.40 2.69
C VAL A 469 -8.57 21.29 1.36
N LEU A 470 -8.79 20.06 0.87
CA LEU A 470 -9.52 19.83 -0.37
C LEU A 470 -11.01 20.18 -0.23
N SER A 471 -11.66 19.67 0.81
CA SER A 471 -13.09 19.90 1.04
C SER A 471 -13.40 21.39 1.24
N SER A 472 -12.61 22.12 2.03
CA SER A 472 -12.78 23.56 2.24
C SER A 472 -12.58 24.37 0.95
N SER A 473 -11.66 23.95 0.07
CA SER A 473 -11.31 24.70 -1.13
C SER A 473 -12.19 24.39 -2.35
N ILE A 474 -12.83 23.22 -2.38
CA ILE A 474 -13.74 22.81 -3.46
C ILE A 474 -15.19 23.18 -3.11
N ASN A 475 -15.64 22.90 -1.88
CA ASN A 475 -17.01 23.20 -1.44
C ASN A 475 -17.26 24.73 -1.30
N SER A 476 -16.23 25.56 -1.19
CA SER A 476 -16.38 27.03 -1.19
C SER A 476 -16.67 27.62 -2.58
N ASN A 477 -16.47 26.82 -3.64
CA ASN A 477 -16.65 27.23 -5.03
C ASN A 477 -18.06 26.90 -5.56
N SER A 478 -18.81 26.02 -4.89
CA SER A 478 -20.24 25.82 -5.13
C SER A 478 -21.04 26.92 -4.41
N LYS A 479 -21.03 28.13 -4.98
CA LYS A 479 -22.07 29.14 -4.68
C LYS A 479 -23.40 28.70 -5.33
N VAL A 480 -23.97 27.61 -4.82
CA VAL A 480 -25.41 27.50 -4.73
C VAL A 480 -25.73 27.91 -3.30
N GLU A 481 -26.25 29.12 -3.13
CA GLU A 481 -26.92 29.54 -1.90
C GLU A 481 -28.19 28.69 -1.69
N GLU A 482 -28.07 27.39 -1.52
CA GLU A 482 -28.97 26.70 -0.61
C GLU A 482 -28.43 26.92 0.80
N THR A 483 -28.55 28.17 1.24
CA THR A 483 -28.59 28.47 2.66
C THR A 483 -29.85 27.80 3.17
N ARG A 484 -29.78 26.50 3.50
CA ARG A 484 -30.90 25.74 4.06
C ARG A 484 -31.38 26.51 5.28
N LEU A 485 -32.52 27.19 5.10
CA LEU A 485 -33.20 28.00 6.11
C LEU A 485 -33.40 27.20 7.41
N SER A 486 -33.43 25.86 7.32
CA SER A 486 -33.51 24.93 8.45
C SER A 486 -32.38 25.04 9.47
N ASP A 487 -31.12 25.29 9.07
CA ASP A 487 -30.00 25.33 10.03
C ASP A 487 -29.92 26.64 10.83
N ARG A 488 -30.43 27.72 10.24
CA ARG A 488 -30.62 29.00 10.94
C ARG A 488 -31.91 28.98 11.75
N LEU A 489 -32.98 28.37 11.27
CA LEU A 489 -34.21 28.17 12.05
C LEU A 489 -33.96 27.25 13.26
N ALA A 490 -33.20 26.17 13.10
CA ALA A 490 -32.86 25.22 14.17
C ALA A 490 -31.96 25.86 15.24
N ARG A 491 -30.99 26.70 14.84
CA ARG A 491 -30.19 27.49 15.80
C ARG A 491 -30.99 28.59 16.49
N LYS A 492 -31.99 29.18 15.82
CA LYS A 492 -32.87 30.22 16.39
C LYS A 492 -33.96 29.61 17.30
N MET A 493 -34.53 28.47 16.93
CA MET A 493 -35.39 27.62 17.77
C MET A 493 -34.63 27.11 19.00
N GLY A 494 -33.39 26.63 18.82
CA GLY A 494 -32.54 26.19 19.93
C GLY A 494 -32.19 27.32 20.91
N ARG A 495 -32.03 28.56 20.42
CA ARG A 495 -31.84 29.75 21.27
C ARG A 495 -33.11 30.27 21.93
N LEU A 496 -34.29 30.05 21.33
CA LEU A 496 -35.59 30.42 21.90
C LEU A 496 -36.09 29.40 22.95
N LEU A 497 -35.69 28.14 22.81
CA LEU A 497 -35.98 27.06 23.77
C LEU A 497 -35.01 27.05 24.97
N LEU A 498 -33.91 27.81 24.89
CA LEU A 498 -32.95 27.98 25.98
C LEU A 498 -33.08 29.38 26.60
N ASN A 499 -33.80 29.40 27.73
CA ASN A 499 -34.04 30.46 28.72
C ASN A 499 -35.25 31.37 28.51
N PRO A 500 -36.12 31.43 29.55
CA PRO A 500 -35.85 32.41 30.59
C PRO A 500 -36.09 31.87 32.01
N LEU A 501 -35.11 32.02 32.89
CA LEU A 501 -35.31 32.69 34.19
C LEU A 501 -33.94 33.13 34.73
N LYS A 502 -33.83 34.43 34.95
CA LYS A 502 -32.62 35.19 35.27
C LYS A 502 -32.14 34.96 36.71
N GLY A 503 -30.82 35.02 36.88
CA GLY A 503 -30.16 35.34 38.15
C GLY A 503 -28.75 35.88 37.88
N ASN A 504 -28.61 37.20 37.94
CA ASN A 504 -27.39 37.98 37.69
C ASN A 504 -26.25 37.71 38.71
N LEU A 505 -25.06 38.25 38.40
CA LEU A 505 -23.82 38.42 39.19
C LEU A 505 -22.74 37.38 38.82
N GLY A 506 -21.53 37.72 38.40
CA GLY A 506 -20.83 39.00 38.27
C GLY A 506 -19.43 38.71 37.76
N THR A 507 -18.80 39.73 37.19
CA THR A 507 -17.40 39.76 36.73
C THR A 507 -16.40 39.49 37.88
N LYS A 508 -15.26 38.83 37.60
CA LYS A 508 -13.87 39.31 37.84
C LYS A 508 -12.81 38.20 38.05
N VAL A 509 -11.73 38.34 37.26
CA VAL A 509 -10.28 38.45 37.63
C VAL A 509 -9.56 37.29 38.37
N LYS A 510 -8.36 37.00 37.84
CA LYS A 510 -7.23 36.21 38.37
C LYS A 510 -6.99 36.34 39.88
N LYS A 511 -6.58 35.25 40.54
CA LYS A 511 -5.49 35.26 41.54
C LYS A 511 -4.84 33.89 41.78
N GLU A 512 -3.57 33.96 42.16
CA GLU A 512 -2.57 32.90 42.31
C GLU A 512 -2.73 32.01 43.58
N LYS A 513 -2.06 30.84 43.51
CA LYS A 513 -1.35 30.06 44.56
C LYS A 513 -1.84 30.17 46.02
N ASN A 514 -2.20 29.04 46.65
CA ASN A 514 -1.30 28.21 47.49
C ASN A 514 -2.04 27.09 48.25
N ARG A 515 -1.33 25.96 48.37
CA ARG A 515 -1.27 24.94 49.44
C ARG A 515 -2.52 24.20 49.95
N ASP A 516 -2.40 22.89 49.77
CA ASP A 516 -2.65 21.78 50.72
C ASP A 516 -4.02 21.66 51.40
N LYS A 517 -4.75 20.61 50.99
CA LYS A 517 -5.34 19.63 51.91
C LYS A 517 -5.72 18.35 51.16
N LYS A 518 -5.16 17.23 51.63
CA LYS A 518 -5.60 15.86 51.30
C LYS A 518 -7.02 15.66 51.79
N THR A 519 -7.94 15.25 50.91
CA THR A 519 -9.15 14.52 51.31
C THR A 519 -9.70 13.73 50.12
N TYR A 520 -9.69 12.41 50.29
CA TYR A 520 -10.42 11.34 49.61
C TYR A 520 -11.32 11.73 48.41
N LEU A 521 -10.88 11.34 47.22
CA LEU A 521 -11.69 11.32 45.99
C LEU A 521 -12.71 10.17 46.06
N VAL A 522 -13.97 10.50 46.39
CA VAL A 522 -15.11 9.69 45.97
C VAL A 522 -15.36 10.03 44.49
N ASN A 523 -15.00 9.12 43.59
CA ASN A 523 -15.22 9.28 42.16
C ASN A 523 -16.71 9.18 41.84
N HIS A 524 -17.35 10.31 41.53
CA HIS A 524 -18.66 10.30 40.87
C HIS A 524 -18.50 9.77 39.42
N LYS A 525 -18.81 8.48 39.19
CA LYS A 525 -18.80 7.86 37.85
C LYS A 525 -19.90 8.53 36.99
N LYS A 526 -19.52 9.22 35.90
CA LYS A 526 -20.43 10.08 35.12
C LYS A 526 -21.15 9.38 33.95
N VAL A 527 -20.74 8.17 33.55
CA VAL A 527 -21.18 7.48 32.32
C VAL A 527 -21.48 6.01 32.64
N SER A 528 -22.44 5.39 31.94
CA SER A 528 -22.69 3.95 32.04
C SER A 528 -21.54 3.18 31.41
N PHE A 529 -21.10 2.08 32.03
CA PHE A 529 -20.06 1.20 31.48
C PHE A 529 -20.30 -0.24 31.94
N LEU A 530 -19.70 -1.18 31.23
CA LEU A 530 -19.66 -2.60 31.59
C LEU A 530 -18.25 -3.10 31.33
N ASN A 531 -17.67 -3.72 32.36
CA ASN A 531 -16.37 -4.34 32.34
C ASN A 531 -16.56 -5.85 32.44
N LEU A 532 -15.82 -6.59 31.62
CA LEU A 532 -15.80 -8.05 31.71
C LEU A 532 -14.81 -8.46 32.81
N VAL A 533 -15.30 -9.18 33.80
CA VAL A 533 -14.55 -9.60 34.99
C VAL A 533 -13.85 -10.94 34.75
N GLY A 534 -14.45 -11.80 33.94
CA GLY A 534 -13.86 -13.09 33.57
C GLY A 534 -14.76 -13.91 32.67
N SER A 535 -14.21 -14.98 32.10
CA SER A 535 -14.95 -15.92 31.25
C SER A 535 -14.58 -17.35 31.56
N GLU A 536 -15.57 -18.24 31.56
CA GLU A 536 -15.41 -19.68 31.80
C GLU A 536 -16.01 -20.45 30.63
N PRO A 537 -15.22 -21.29 29.93
CA PRO A 537 -15.75 -22.16 28.88
C PRO A 537 -16.58 -23.31 29.49
N LEU A 538 -17.68 -23.65 28.83
CA LEU A 538 -18.56 -24.77 29.14
C LEU A 538 -18.53 -25.81 28.00
N GLU A 539 -19.07 -27.01 28.26
CA GLU A 539 -19.28 -28.02 27.22
C GLU A 539 -20.24 -27.52 26.11
N ASN A 540 -20.09 -28.05 24.89
CA ASN A 540 -20.88 -27.71 23.69
C ASN A 540 -20.72 -26.29 23.13
N ASN A 541 -19.49 -25.77 23.03
CA ASN A 541 -19.17 -24.43 22.48
C ASN A 541 -19.89 -23.27 23.19
N ARG A 542 -20.13 -23.41 24.49
CA ARG A 542 -20.76 -22.36 25.30
C ARG A 542 -19.72 -21.67 26.16
N ILE A 543 -19.89 -20.37 26.38
CA ILE A 543 -19.04 -19.59 27.27
C ILE A 543 -19.92 -18.78 28.22
N ILE A 544 -19.60 -18.84 29.52
CA ILE A 544 -20.13 -17.89 30.49
C ILE A 544 -19.17 -16.71 30.58
N VAL A 545 -19.68 -15.50 30.42
CA VAL A 545 -18.92 -14.27 30.59
C VAL A 545 -19.50 -13.49 31.78
N LYS A 546 -18.70 -13.30 32.82
CA LYS A 546 -19.02 -12.53 34.03
C LYS A 546 -18.71 -11.07 33.79
N PHE A 547 -19.61 -10.18 34.20
CA PHE A 547 -19.43 -8.74 34.05
C PHE A 547 -19.80 -7.98 35.31
N GLU A 548 -19.19 -6.80 35.43
CA GLU A 548 -19.57 -5.77 36.39
C GLU A 548 -19.80 -4.47 35.62
N GLY A 549 -20.78 -3.68 36.02
CA GLY A 549 -21.09 -2.46 35.30
C GLY A 549 -21.79 -1.43 36.17
N TYR A 550 -21.85 -0.21 35.67
CA TYR A 550 -22.68 0.83 36.24
C TYR A 550 -23.62 1.32 35.14
N ILE A 551 -24.92 1.33 35.40
CA ILE A 551 -25.90 1.84 34.46
C ILE A 551 -26.58 3.05 35.07
N LYS A 552 -26.41 4.20 34.43
CA LYS A 552 -27.01 5.47 34.86
C LYS A 552 -28.36 5.77 34.20
N ASN A 553 -28.48 5.49 32.90
CA ASN A 553 -29.66 5.66 32.05
C ASN A 553 -29.84 4.37 31.24
N SER A 554 -30.99 4.20 30.56
CA SER A 554 -31.25 3.04 29.70
C SER A 554 -30.12 2.80 28.69
N VAL A 555 -29.70 1.53 28.58
CA VAL A 555 -28.59 1.11 27.71
C VAL A 555 -28.99 -0.08 26.86
N GLU A 556 -28.43 -0.11 25.66
CA GLU A 556 -28.43 -1.26 24.77
C GLU A 556 -27.04 -1.87 24.73
N ILE A 557 -26.98 -3.18 24.89
CA ILE A 557 -25.76 -3.99 24.84
C ILE A 557 -25.88 -4.91 23.64
N ALA A 558 -25.00 -4.76 22.64
CA ALA A 558 -25.02 -5.53 21.41
C ALA A 558 -23.76 -6.39 21.25
N LEU A 559 -23.93 -7.63 20.75
CA LEU A 559 -22.83 -8.48 20.30
C LEU A 559 -22.26 -7.98 18.97
N MET A 560 -20.94 -7.92 18.89
CA MET A 560 -20.19 -7.49 17.71
C MET A 560 -19.07 -8.47 17.39
N VAL A 561 -18.82 -8.71 16.10
CA VAL A 561 -17.73 -9.57 15.63
C VAL A 561 -16.62 -8.71 15.06
N GLN A 562 -15.38 -9.01 15.44
CA GLN A 562 -14.19 -8.35 14.90
C GLN A 562 -13.80 -8.99 13.57
N THR A 563 -13.80 -8.20 12.51
CA THR A 563 -13.31 -8.55 11.18
C THR A 563 -12.08 -7.71 10.83
N GLN A 564 -11.45 -7.99 9.69
CA GLN A 564 -10.32 -7.21 9.18
C GLN A 564 -10.68 -5.73 8.92
N ASP A 565 -11.93 -5.47 8.54
CA ASP A 565 -12.43 -4.13 8.20
C ASP A 565 -13.06 -3.37 9.38
N GLY A 566 -13.23 -4.01 10.55
CA GLY A 566 -13.75 -3.37 11.75
C GLY A 566 -14.62 -4.28 12.63
N ARG A 567 -15.47 -3.69 13.45
CA ARG A 567 -16.45 -4.42 14.27
C ARG A 567 -17.81 -4.37 13.60
N LEU A 568 -18.40 -5.53 13.35
CA LEU A 568 -19.72 -5.65 12.71
C LEU A 568 -20.77 -6.09 13.73
N SER A 569 -21.90 -5.40 13.76
CA SER A 569 -23.11 -5.88 14.44
C SER A 569 -23.78 -6.98 13.63
N GLN A 570 -24.74 -7.69 14.21
CA GLN A 570 -25.50 -8.71 13.50
C GLN A 570 -26.21 -8.15 12.24
N GLN A 571 -26.77 -6.93 12.32
CA GLN A 571 -27.42 -6.30 11.17
C GLN A 571 -26.43 -5.99 10.05
N GLN A 572 -25.24 -5.50 10.40
CA GLN A 572 -24.18 -5.23 9.43
C GLN A 572 -23.64 -6.54 8.84
N TRP A 573 -23.44 -7.56 9.66
CA TRP A 573 -23.00 -8.88 9.22
C TRP A 573 -23.91 -9.48 8.16
N GLN A 574 -25.23 -9.46 8.37
CA GLN A 574 -26.19 -9.97 7.39
C GLN A 574 -26.23 -9.15 6.09
N SER A 575 -25.91 -7.85 6.15
CA SER A 575 -25.81 -7.02 4.95
C SER A 575 -24.61 -7.38 4.06
N PHE A 576 -23.49 -7.79 4.68
CA PHE A 576 -22.27 -8.21 3.97
C PHE A 576 -22.31 -9.70 3.58
N PHE A 577 -22.91 -10.54 4.42
CA PHE A 577 -22.90 -12.00 4.29
C PHE A 577 -24.32 -12.56 4.33
N LYS A 578 -25.00 -12.51 3.19
CA LYS A 578 -26.43 -12.86 3.05
C LYS A 578 -26.79 -14.31 3.41
N TYR A 579 -25.83 -15.22 3.39
CA TYR A 579 -26.04 -16.67 3.60
C TYR A 579 -25.23 -17.24 4.78
N LEU A 580 -24.57 -16.39 5.57
CA LEU A 580 -23.68 -16.82 6.63
C LEU A 580 -24.26 -16.41 7.98
N ASP A 581 -24.50 -17.40 8.84
CA ASP A 581 -25.07 -17.15 10.16
C ASP A 581 -24.11 -16.31 11.03
N PHE A 582 -24.69 -15.49 11.90
CA PHE A 582 -23.90 -14.69 12.83
C PHE A 582 -23.20 -15.64 13.84
N PRO A 583 -21.89 -15.49 14.07
CA PRO A 583 -21.09 -16.56 14.68
C PRO A 583 -21.32 -16.74 16.20
N VAL A 584 -22.04 -15.85 16.88
CA VAL A 584 -22.36 -15.96 18.32
C VAL A 584 -23.79 -15.52 18.64
N THR A 585 -24.47 -16.23 19.53
CA THR A 585 -25.79 -15.88 20.06
C THR A 585 -25.81 -15.81 21.59
N ILE A 586 -26.67 -14.96 22.13
CA ILE A 586 -26.99 -14.89 23.56
C ILE A 586 -28.08 -15.91 23.86
N ILE A 587 -27.73 -16.92 24.66
CA ILE A 587 -28.68 -17.99 25.06
C ILE A 587 -29.13 -17.86 26.52
N GLY A 588 -28.50 -16.97 27.29
CA GLY A 588 -28.91 -16.68 28.66
C GLY A 588 -28.29 -15.39 29.19
N PHE A 589 -29.02 -14.72 30.07
CA PHE A 589 -28.57 -13.48 30.71
C PHE A 589 -29.13 -13.35 32.13
N SER A 590 -28.23 -13.25 33.11
CA SER A 590 -28.56 -13.11 34.53
C SER A 590 -27.91 -11.85 35.11
N ILE A 591 -28.63 -11.15 35.99
CA ILE A 591 -28.12 -10.03 36.80
C ILE A 591 -28.56 -10.29 38.23
N ASP A 592 -27.71 -9.92 39.19
CA ASP A 592 -27.96 -10.12 40.63
C ASP A 592 -29.05 -9.18 41.21
N GLU A 593 -29.46 -8.14 40.47
CA GLU A 593 -30.42 -7.10 40.87
C GLU A 593 -31.80 -7.29 40.21
N SER A 594 -32.86 -7.35 41.02
CA SER A 594 -34.23 -7.71 40.60
C SER A 594 -35.13 -6.52 40.22
N GLU A 595 -34.72 -5.27 40.49
CA GLU A 595 -35.50 -4.05 40.19
C GLU A 595 -35.16 -3.42 38.81
N LEU A 596 -34.96 -4.24 37.77
CA LEU A 596 -34.59 -3.80 36.42
C LEU A 596 -35.56 -4.34 35.36
N THR A 597 -35.99 -3.47 34.43
CA THR A 597 -36.71 -3.93 33.23
C THR A 597 -35.68 -4.35 32.18
N LYS A 598 -35.76 -5.59 31.71
CA LYS A 598 -34.85 -6.14 30.69
C LYS A 598 -35.62 -6.75 29.53
N SER A 599 -35.19 -6.46 28.30
CA SER A 599 -35.54 -7.25 27.13
C SER A 599 -34.28 -7.88 26.55
N ILE A 600 -34.38 -9.16 26.18
CA ILE A 600 -33.27 -9.97 25.67
C ILE A 600 -33.69 -10.47 24.30
N SER A 601 -32.85 -10.19 23.31
CA SER A 601 -32.88 -10.86 22.01
C SER A 601 -31.65 -11.75 21.87
N ASP A 602 -31.58 -12.49 20.76
CA ASP A 602 -30.47 -13.40 20.49
C ASP A 602 -29.11 -12.67 20.32
N TYR A 603 -29.11 -11.34 20.13
CA TYR A 603 -27.90 -10.55 19.83
C TYR A 603 -27.77 -9.24 20.61
N GLU A 604 -28.87 -8.73 21.17
CA GLU A 604 -28.97 -7.44 21.84
C GLU A 604 -29.73 -7.57 23.15
N ILE A 605 -29.30 -6.83 24.18
CA ILE A 605 -29.96 -6.74 25.47
C ILE A 605 -30.21 -5.28 25.78
N TYR A 606 -31.46 -4.95 26.09
CA TYR A 606 -31.85 -3.63 26.59
C TYR A 606 -32.06 -3.68 28.09
N ILE A 607 -31.45 -2.74 28.81
CA ILE A 607 -31.56 -2.61 30.26
C ILE A 607 -32.02 -1.20 30.59
N GLU A 608 -33.14 -1.12 31.31
CA GLU A 608 -33.73 0.13 31.77
C GLU A 608 -33.79 0.15 33.31
N PRO A 609 -32.92 0.95 33.96
CA PRO A 609 -32.93 1.06 35.40
C PRO A 609 -33.86 2.18 35.89
N SER A 610 -34.59 1.92 36.98
CA SER A 610 -35.43 2.94 37.64
C SER A 610 -34.60 4.04 38.34
N LYS A 611 -33.36 3.72 38.74
CA LYS A 611 -32.35 4.64 39.30
C LYS A 611 -30.94 4.17 38.92
N PRO A 612 -29.93 5.05 38.91
CA PRO A 612 -28.55 4.66 38.61
C PRO A 612 -28.04 3.58 39.56
N ILE A 613 -27.54 2.46 39.02
CA ILE A 613 -27.26 1.25 39.80
C ILE A 613 -25.99 0.54 39.31
N GLU A 614 -25.27 -0.09 40.24
CA GLU A 614 -24.16 -1.01 39.91
C GLU A 614 -24.75 -2.40 39.71
N ILE A 615 -24.32 -3.07 38.63
CA ILE A 615 -24.82 -4.39 38.26
C ILE A 615 -23.68 -5.39 38.17
N HIS A 616 -23.96 -6.59 38.63
CA HIS A 616 -23.13 -7.77 38.44
C HIS A 616 -23.99 -8.84 37.78
N GLY A 617 -23.42 -9.56 36.83
CA GLY A 617 -24.18 -10.53 36.06
C GLY A 617 -23.35 -11.42 35.17
N THR A 618 -24.05 -12.29 34.45
CA THR A 618 -23.47 -13.26 33.53
C THR A 618 -24.19 -13.27 32.19
N PHE A 619 -23.41 -13.31 31.11
CA PHE A 619 -23.87 -13.70 29.78
C PHE A 619 -23.57 -15.18 29.59
N LEU A 620 -24.53 -15.94 29.06
CA LEU A 620 -24.31 -17.26 28.51
C LEU A 620 -24.37 -17.15 26.99
N LEU A 621 -23.24 -17.39 26.33
CA LEU A 621 -23.07 -17.25 24.89
C LEU A 621 -22.90 -18.64 24.25
N GLN A 622 -23.51 -18.83 23.09
CA GLN A 622 -23.28 -19.99 22.22
C GLN A 622 -22.41 -19.55 21.04
N ILE A 623 -21.26 -20.20 20.86
CA ILE A 623 -20.36 -19.98 19.73
C ILE A 623 -20.72 -20.97 18.62
N ASN A 624 -21.19 -20.42 17.50
CA ASN A 624 -21.56 -21.17 16.30
C ASN A 624 -20.38 -21.33 15.34
N SER A 625 -19.39 -20.43 15.39
CA SER A 625 -18.13 -20.53 14.66
C SER A 625 -16.95 -20.04 15.51
N PRO A 626 -15.87 -20.84 15.68
CA PRO A 626 -14.71 -20.49 16.49
C PRO A 626 -13.72 -19.54 15.78
N ASP A 627 -13.94 -19.23 14.50
CA ASP A 627 -12.98 -18.49 13.67
C ASP A 627 -13.05 -16.97 13.85
N TYR A 628 -13.91 -16.48 14.75
CA TYR A 628 -14.23 -15.07 14.90
C TYR A 628 -14.10 -14.57 16.34
N ASP A 629 -13.41 -13.44 16.51
CA ASP A 629 -13.30 -12.74 17.79
C ASP A 629 -14.57 -11.94 18.09
N VAL A 630 -15.12 -12.11 19.29
CA VAL A 630 -16.41 -11.51 19.69
C VAL A 630 -16.19 -10.43 20.75
N SER A 631 -16.92 -9.33 20.62
CA SER A 631 -16.86 -8.17 21.51
C SER A 631 -18.26 -7.63 21.82
N LEU A 632 -18.39 -6.86 22.89
CA LEU A 632 -19.64 -6.22 23.31
C LEU A 632 -19.54 -4.71 23.10
N ALA A 633 -20.60 -4.13 22.55
CA ALA A 633 -20.78 -2.68 22.44
C ALA A 633 -21.92 -2.22 23.37
N ILE A 634 -21.75 -1.07 24.02
CA ILE A 634 -22.78 -0.47 24.90
C ILE A 634 -23.14 0.90 24.36
N THR A 635 -24.43 1.12 24.15
CA THR A 635 -24.97 2.39 23.66
C THR A 635 -25.95 2.95 24.69
N GLN A 636 -25.76 4.21 25.11
CA GLN A 636 -26.72 4.90 25.99
C GLN A 636 -27.89 5.44 25.19
N ILE A 637 -29.11 5.11 25.61
CA ILE A 637 -30.36 5.56 24.99
C ILE A 637 -30.89 6.75 25.81
N LYS A 638 -31.29 7.84 25.12
CA LYS A 638 -31.92 9.01 25.77
C LYS A 638 -33.42 8.76 25.86
N GLU A 639 -34.00 8.75 27.06
CA GLU A 639 -35.44 8.61 27.28
C GLU A 639 -36.25 9.65 26.48
N GLU A 640 -37.14 9.19 25.60
CA GLU A 640 -38.26 10.00 25.12
C GLU A 640 -39.34 10.06 26.22
N LYS A 641 -39.63 11.26 26.72
CA LYS A 641 -40.76 11.46 27.64
C LYS A 641 -42.07 11.15 26.92
N ASN A 642 -42.67 10.00 27.24
CA ASN A 642 -44.05 9.64 26.90
C ASN A 642 -45.01 10.80 27.23
N ARG A 643 -45.64 11.39 26.20
CA ARG A 643 -46.84 12.21 26.35
C ARG A 643 -48.02 11.28 26.54
N GLY A 644 -48.56 11.25 27.76
CA GLY A 644 -49.79 10.54 28.07
C GLY A 644 -50.94 10.97 27.15
N THR A 645 -51.64 9.98 26.61
CA THR A 645 -52.96 10.12 26.02
C THR A 645 -53.93 10.60 27.09
N ALA A 646 -54.25 11.89 27.05
CA ALA A 646 -55.41 12.43 27.76
C ALA A 646 -56.66 12.12 26.93
N SER A 647 -57.53 11.32 27.53
CA SER A 647 -58.94 11.18 27.21
C SER A 647 -59.64 12.54 27.06
N GLY A 648 -60.46 12.67 26.02
CA GLY A 648 -61.45 13.75 25.89
C GLY A 648 -62.26 13.61 24.60
N GLU A 649 -63.19 12.65 24.55
CA GLU A 649 -64.65 12.83 24.70
C GLU A 649 -65.33 11.46 24.84
#